data_AF-A0A914W0G0-F1
#
_entry.id   AF-A0A914W0G0-F1
#
_cell.length_a   1.000
_cell.length_b   1.000
_cell.length_c   1.000
_cell.angle_alpha   90.00
_cell.angle_beta   90.00
_cell.angle_gamma   90.00
#
_symmetry.space_group_name_H-M   'P 1'
#
loop_
_entity.id
_entity.type
_entity.pdbx_description
1 polymer ?
#
loop_
_entity_poly.entity_id
_entity_poly.type
_entity_poly.pdbx_seq_one_letter_code
_entity_poly.pdbx_strand_id
1 'polypeptide(L)'
;LEEARTETNQALQKLSTVEHELLETKKKYREQEEELHRKSNLLHIVEAAKNKLEGVIKDLQAEVKALKNKVEFLEKERANLQSQSESQAKLQNSQVHALEAVLESVTKEKETTKEHYEHLMEQERAQADERELAMKKEFGNKLNEIEEQYNGLRDHFDTNLVDERITVRKQKVEEDYERRIAALHADNESLEAEVTSLRSKLHVLLSGHELPSSHSFKEQTETMDRQSRPQQEALMTDLIAKSGRLNRELEEARVHLDEKQQTIRDLQDKCRNCNLHDERHKDELDAIKDQLRAELATEISQNSATSNADDMQVAEFKNEIALLREQIAELEKAEDASSSKQADELQETITSLNATIEQLNARIESLESANGSEENSEVQAKLNSAQSELTQRTTEHEAKVNQLLEEIETKQKRIDALEVREVELREEIERELRSKFAEAAAENHVADVEGFEKQLQDYKEHADAKEKEQGERIHLLTEECGAKDKQIEALHGRVKTLMTEVGNIQMELEKKSNELRNFGKKTDEYIRKREQQQTHALEKKIQNLQAEHDQALSHLQQREKELEEQLNSLKEEKSKPVQSEEVQTVDAPEEQQPSAQQLTELEQQLKEKDELIEKLRRDLVEHCCEPPEVEDTSEGRRKDRSQSLAVVGDDKFRRRAANKFQCLVNQMTKGPDKKTTSKSVEKLNVVNPQPAAAKPPPTPSSRDKSPAAARSKSPSLLTRLRDRSPNKARSPAISEQSAASSSKNLLSPTDAERPASVIEERRRSSPARPLFSRTKQAGSEKRPAWKV
;
A
#
# COMPACT_ATOMS: atom_id res chain seq x y z
N LEU A 1 -146.48 -37.34 -15.00
CA LEU A 1 -145.80 -37.54 -16.31
C LEU A 1 -144.96 -36.33 -16.70
N GLU A 2 -145.51 -35.11 -16.66
CA GLU A 2 -144.75 -33.90 -17.01
C GLU A 2 -143.64 -33.59 -16.00
N GLU A 3 -143.90 -33.77 -14.69
CA GLU A 3 -142.85 -33.70 -13.64
C GLU A 3 -141.69 -34.66 -13.93
N ALA A 4 -141.97 -35.93 -14.24
CA ALA A 4 -140.92 -36.88 -14.61
C ALA A 4 -140.12 -36.43 -15.85
N ARG A 5 -140.72 -35.68 -16.79
CA ARG A 5 -139.99 -35.08 -17.93
C ARG A 5 -139.14 -33.88 -17.50
N THR A 6 -139.63 -33.01 -16.61
CA THR A 6 -138.84 -31.87 -16.12
C THR A 6 -137.70 -32.34 -15.21
N GLU A 7 -137.93 -33.33 -14.35
CA GLU A 7 -136.90 -33.99 -13.54
C GLU A 7 -135.83 -34.66 -14.41
N THR A 8 -136.19 -35.44 -15.43
CA THR A 8 -135.20 -36.05 -16.32
C THR A 8 -134.42 -35.00 -17.12
N ASN A 9 -135.07 -33.92 -17.57
CA ASN A 9 -134.38 -32.83 -18.25
C ASN A 9 -133.42 -32.07 -17.31
N GLN A 10 -133.81 -31.83 -16.05
CA GLN A 10 -132.91 -31.26 -15.04
C GLN A 10 -131.75 -32.21 -14.70
N ALA A 11 -131.99 -33.53 -14.65
CA ALA A 11 -130.95 -34.52 -14.43
C ALA A 11 -129.94 -34.56 -15.60
N LEU A 12 -130.41 -34.48 -16.84
CA LEU A 12 -129.56 -34.37 -18.04
C LEU A 12 -128.78 -33.06 -18.07
N GLN A 13 -129.38 -31.94 -17.67
CA GLN A 13 -128.67 -30.66 -17.52
C GLN A 13 -127.57 -30.74 -16.45
N LYS A 14 -127.87 -31.32 -15.27
CA LYS A 14 -126.89 -31.54 -14.19
C LYS A 14 -125.77 -32.51 -14.60
N LEU A 15 -126.09 -33.54 -15.39
CA LEU A 15 -125.09 -34.44 -15.95
C LEU A 15 -124.18 -33.67 -16.93
N SER A 16 -124.76 -32.87 -17.83
CA SER A 16 -124.01 -32.06 -18.79
C SER A 16 -123.09 -31.03 -18.11
N THR A 17 -123.51 -30.38 -17.02
CA THR A 17 -122.62 -29.48 -16.25
C THR A 17 -121.50 -30.25 -15.57
N VAL A 18 -121.78 -31.42 -14.97
CA VAL A 18 -120.75 -32.27 -14.35
C VAL A 18 -119.78 -32.83 -15.39
N GLU A 19 -120.24 -33.19 -16.59
CA GLU A 19 -119.37 -33.58 -17.71
C GLU A 19 -118.48 -32.43 -18.17
N HIS A 20 -119.00 -31.20 -18.21
CA HIS A 20 -118.22 -30.01 -18.55
C HIS A 20 -117.16 -29.69 -17.47
N GLU A 21 -117.52 -29.72 -16.19
CA GLU A 21 -116.60 -29.58 -15.05
C GLU A 21 -115.52 -30.68 -15.04
N LEU A 22 -115.89 -31.92 -15.39
CA LEU A 22 -114.97 -33.05 -15.53
C LEU A 22 -114.01 -32.86 -16.72
N LEU A 23 -114.46 -32.24 -17.82
CA LEU A 23 -113.60 -31.90 -18.95
C LEU A 23 -112.67 -30.72 -18.64
N GLU A 24 -113.17 -29.68 -17.96
CA GLU A 24 -112.34 -28.56 -17.47
C GLU A 24 -111.24 -29.04 -16.51
N THR A 25 -111.59 -29.85 -15.51
CA THR A 25 -110.60 -30.39 -14.56
C THR A 25 -109.58 -31.28 -15.26
N LYS A 26 -110.00 -32.15 -16.19
CA LYS A 26 -109.10 -32.92 -17.07
C LYS A 26 -108.25 -32.06 -18.03
N LYS A 27 -108.62 -30.81 -18.29
CA LYS A 27 -107.79 -29.84 -19.02
C LYS A 27 -106.77 -29.20 -18.08
N LYS A 28 -107.23 -28.68 -16.94
CA LYS A 28 -106.41 -28.07 -15.88
C LYS A 28 -105.32 -29.03 -15.36
N TYR A 29 -105.63 -30.32 -15.19
CA TYR A 29 -104.62 -31.33 -14.80
C TYR A 29 -103.55 -31.56 -15.87
N ARG A 30 -103.90 -31.59 -17.16
CA ARG A 30 -102.91 -31.71 -18.25
C ARG A 30 -102.04 -30.46 -18.38
N GLU A 31 -102.62 -29.28 -18.18
CA GLU A 31 -101.87 -28.02 -18.15
C GLU A 31 -100.87 -27.99 -16.98
N GLN A 32 -101.25 -28.53 -15.82
CA GLN A 32 -100.36 -28.71 -14.66
C GLN A 32 -99.28 -29.78 -14.91
N GLU A 33 -99.61 -30.89 -15.54
CA GLU A 33 -98.67 -31.97 -15.92
C GLU A 33 -97.61 -31.46 -16.91
N GLU A 34 -98.02 -30.71 -17.93
CA GLU A 34 -97.10 -30.02 -18.84
C GLU A 34 -96.23 -28.99 -18.12
N GLU A 35 -96.80 -28.20 -17.19
CA GLU A 35 -96.03 -27.22 -16.42
C GLU A 35 -95.00 -27.89 -15.49
N LEU A 36 -95.37 -29.01 -14.86
CA LEU A 36 -94.46 -29.83 -14.05
C LEU A 36 -93.33 -30.42 -14.90
N HIS A 37 -93.62 -30.93 -16.09
CA HIS A 37 -92.58 -31.39 -17.03
C HIS A 37 -91.65 -30.24 -17.46
N ARG A 38 -92.17 -29.05 -17.77
CA ARG A 38 -91.37 -27.86 -18.10
C ARG A 38 -90.47 -27.44 -16.92
N LYS A 39 -91.01 -27.44 -15.69
CA LYS A 39 -90.27 -27.15 -14.45
C LYS A 39 -89.18 -28.20 -14.16
N SER A 40 -89.48 -29.48 -14.36
CA SER A 40 -88.53 -30.59 -14.22
C SER A 40 -87.37 -30.49 -15.20
N ASN A 41 -87.66 -30.23 -16.48
CA ASN A 41 -86.64 -30.01 -17.51
C ASN A 41 -85.75 -28.79 -17.19
N LEU A 42 -86.34 -27.68 -16.74
CA LEU A 42 -85.58 -26.48 -16.34
C LEU A 42 -84.69 -26.76 -15.13
N LEU A 43 -85.19 -27.50 -14.12
CA LEU A 43 -84.43 -27.89 -12.94
C LEU A 43 -83.22 -28.77 -13.34
N HIS A 44 -83.42 -29.75 -14.23
CA HIS A 44 -82.32 -30.59 -14.73
C HIS A 44 -81.25 -29.78 -15.50
N ILE A 45 -81.65 -28.77 -16.29
CA ILE A 45 -80.71 -27.85 -16.95
C ILE A 45 -79.92 -27.03 -15.92
N VAL A 46 -80.58 -26.55 -14.86
CA VAL A 46 -79.94 -25.80 -13.76
C VAL A 46 -78.98 -26.69 -12.97
N GLU A 47 -79.32 -27.95 -12.69
CA GLU A 47 -78.41 -28.92 -12.06
C GLU A 47 -77.20 -29.22 -12.95
N ALA A 48 -77.40 -29.43 -14.25
CA ALA A 48 -76.30 -29.63 -15.20
C ALA A 48 -75.38 -28.40 -15.32
N ALA A 49 -75.94 -27.19 -15.22
CA ALA A 49 -75.16 -25.94 -15.17
C ALA A 49 -74.40 -25.79 -13.85
N LYS A 50 -75.04 -26.07 -12.70
CA LYS A 50 -74.43 -26.09 -11.37
C LYS A 50 -73.23 -27.04 -11.34
N ASN A 51 -73.41 -28.29 -11.80
CA ASN A 51 -72.36 -29.31 -11.78
C ASN A 51 -71.14 -28.90 -12.64
N LYS A 52 -71.36 -28.21 -13.77
CA LYS A 52 -70.28 -27.63 -14.59
C LYS A 52 -69.54 -26.51 -13.87
N LEU A 53 -70.27 -25.59 -13.22
CA LEU A 53 -69.68 -24.50 -12.44
C LEU A 53 -68.90 -25.02 -11.22
N GLU A 54 -69.40 -26.06 -10.53
CA GLU A 54 -68.66 -26.73 -9.45
C GLU A 54 -67.38 -27.42 -9.94
N GLY A 55 -67.34 -27.90 -11.19
CA GLY A 55 -66.12 -28.39 -11.84
C GLY A 55 -65.10 -27.26 -12.00
N VAL A 56 -65.49 -26.18 -12.70
CA VAL A 56 -64.63 -25.01 -12.92
C VAL A 56 -64.11 -24.40 -11.61
N ILE A 57 -64.93 -24.37 -10.55
CA ILE A 57 -64.50 -23.91 -9.21
C ILE A 57 -63.41 -24.82 -8.62
N LYS A 58 -63.50 -26.15 -8.78
CA LYS A 58 -62.47 -27.10 -8.30
C LYS A 58 -61.18 -26.96 -9.09
N ASP A 59 -61.26 -26.78 -10.41
CA ASP A 59 -60.10 -26.59 -11.29
C ASP A 59 -59.36 -25.29 -10.96
N LEU A 60 -60.09 -24.18 -10.80
CA LEU A 60 -59.53 -22.89 -10.36
C LEU A 60 -58.93 -22.96 -8.95
N GLN A 61 -59.53 -23.72 -8.03
CA GLN A 61 -58.95 -23.95 -6.69
C GLN A 61 -57.64 -24.75 -6.76
N ALA A 62 -57.54 -25.72 -7.66
CA ALA A 62 -56.31 -26.46 -7.91
C ALA A 62 -55.22 -25.58 -8.54
N GLU A 63 -55.58 -24.73 -9.51
CA GLU A 63 -54.67 -23.76 -10.13
C GLU A 63 -54.15 -22.73 -9.12
N VAL A 64 -55.03 -22.10 -8.33
CA VAL A 64 -54.63 -21.16 -7.27
C VAL A 64 -53.69 -21.81 -6.25
N LYS A 65 -53.90 -23.09 -5.92
CA LYS A 65 -52.99 -23.85 -5.05
C LYS A 65 -51.64 -24.12 -5.71
N ALA A 66 -51.61 -24.46 -7.01
CA ALA A 66 -50.37 -24.64 -7.76
C ALA A 66 -49.57 -23.34 -7.91
N LEU A 67 -50.26 -22.22 -8.22
CA LEU A 67 -49.66 -20.88 -8.29
C LEU A 67 -49.10 -20.45 -6.93
N LYS A 68 -49.82 -20.70 -5.81
CA LYS A 68 -49.31 -20.42 -4.46
C LYS A 68 -48.03 -21.21 -4.17
N ASN A 69 -48.00 -22.50 -4.49
CA ASN A 69 -46.79 -23.33 -4.33
C ASN A 69 -45.63 -22.81 -5.19
N LYS A 70 -45.90 -22.33 -6.41
CA LYS A 70 -44.89 -21.71 -7.30
C LYS A 70 -44.35 -20.40 -6.71
N VAL A 71 -45.20 -19.56 -6.12
CA VAL A 71 -44.76 -18.34 -5.41
C VAL A 71 -43.91 -18.68 -4.19
N GLU A 72 -44.33 -19.61 -3.34
CA GLU A 72 -43.55 -20.05 -2.16
C GLU A 72 -42.19 -20.67 -2.53
N PHE A 73 -42.07 -21.28 -3.71
CA PHE A 73 -40.79 -21.73 -4.26
C PHE A 73 -39.91 -20.55 -4.69
N LEU A 74 -40.46 -19.61 -5.47
CA LEU A 74 -39.75 -18.43 -5.97
C LEU A 74 -39.29 -17.48 -4.83
N GLU A 75 -40.05 -17.38 -3.75
CA GLU A 75 -39.66 -16.63 -2.55
C GLU A 75 -38.46 -17.26 -1.84
N LYS A 76 -38.42 -18.61 -1.73
CA LYS A 76 -37.27 -19.35 -1.18
C LYS A 76 -36.03 -19.24 -2.07
N GLU A 77 -36.21 -19.35 -3.38
CA GLU A 77 -35.14 -19.16 -4.36
C GLU A 77 -34.54 -17.75 -4.27
N ARG A 78 -35.40 -16.71 -4.22
CA ARG A 78 -34.97 -15.32 -4.02
C ARG A 78 -34.20 -15.12 -2.72
N ALA A 79 -34.68 -15.70 -1.61
CA ALA A 79 -34.00 -15.60 -0.31
C ALA A 79 -32.62 -16.29 -0.34
N ASN A 80 -32.50 -17.42 -1.04
CA ASN A 80 -31.24 -18.14 -1.21
C ASN A 80 -30.24 -17.33 -2.05
N LEU A 81 -30.68 -16.77 -3.19
CA LEU A 81 -29.86 -15.88 -4.04
C LEU A 81 -29.41 -14.62 -3.30
N GLN A 82 -30.29 -14.03 -2.46
CA GLN A 82 -29.90 -12.92 -1.59
C GLN A 82 -28.82 -13.34 -0.59
N SER A 83 -28.99 -14.47 0.10
CA SER A 83 -28.00 -14.98 1.05
C SER A 83 -26.64 -15.27 0.38
N GLN A 84 -26.64 -15.79 -0.84
CA GLN A 84 -25.43 -15.99 -1.65
C GLN A 84 -24.75 -14.65 -1.98
N SER A 85 -25.51 -13.65 -2.45
CA SER A 85 -24.96 -12.32 -2.79
C SER A 85 -24.41 -11.58 -1.55
N GLU A 86 -25.08 -11.68 -0.41
CA GLU A 86 -24.58 -11.15 0.86
C GLU A 86 -23.31 -11.88 1.34
N SER A 87 -23.18 -13.19 1.08
CA SER A 87 -21.97 -13.95 1.39
C SER A 87 -20.80 -13.53 0.49
N GLN A 88 -21.03 -13.37 -0.81
CA GLN A 88 -20.04 -12.89 -1.77
C GLN A 88 -19.56 -11.47 -1.44
N ALA A 89 -20.48 -10.55 -1.09
CA ALA A 89 -20.14 -9.20 -0.68
C ALA A 89 -19.29 -9.17 0.61
N LYS A 90 -19.57 -10.06 1.58
CA LYS A 90 -18.75 -10.22 2.80
C LYS A 90 -17.35 -10.74 2.47
N LEU A 91 -17.22 -11.69 1.53
CA LEU A 91 -15.92 -12.19 1.06
C LEU A 91 -15.11 -11.09 0.36
N GLN A 92 -15.74 -10.33 -0.56
CA GLN A 92 -15.10 -9.23 -1.27
C GLN A 92 -14.64 -8.13 -0.31
N ASN A 93 -15.48 -7.71 0.65
CA ASN A 93 -15.07 -6.74 1.68
C ASN A 93 -13.92 -7.27 2.55
N SER A 94 -13.91 -8.57 2.89
CA SER A 94 -12.79 -9.19 3.62
C SER A 94 -11.49 -9.24 2.80
N GLN A 95 -11.57 -9.37 1.49
CA GLN A 95 -10.41 -9.29 0.59
C GLN A 95 -9.89 -7.85 0.48
N VAL A 96 -10.78 -6.86 0.38
CA VAL A 96 -10.43 -5.43 0.39
C VAL A 96 -9.73 -5.07 1.71
N HIS A 97 -10.29 -5.42 2.87
CA HIS A 97 -9.64 -5.16 4.17
C HIS A 97 -8.28 -5.87 4.32
N ALA A 98 -8.09 -7.04 3.73
CA ALA A 98 -6.77 -7.70 3.71
C ALA A 98 -5.75 -6.94 2.84
N LEU A 99 -6.18 -6.41 1.68
CA LEU A 99 -5.32 -5.57 0.83
C LEU A 99 -5.02 -4.21 1.46
N GLU A 100 -6.00 -3.59 2.13
CA GLU A 100 -5.82 -2.35 2.90
C GLU A 100 -4.79 -2.53 4.02
N ALA A 101 -4.85 -3.65 4.77
CA ALA A 101 -3.87 -3.97 5.81
C ALA A 101 -2.46 -4.23 5.25
N VAL A 102 -2.34 -4.87 4.08
CA VAL A 102 -1.04 -5.06 3.40
C VAL A 102 -0.49 -3.72 2.91
N LEU A 103 -1.32 -2.84 2.34
CA LEU A 103 -0.91 -1.49 1.93
C LEU A 103 -0.49 -0.63 3.12
N GLU A 104 -1.19 -0.71 4.25
CA GLU A 104 -0.79 -0.03 5.50
C GLU A 104 0.55 -0.57 6.03
N SER A 105 0.78 -1.88 5.96
CA SER A 105 2.05 -2.50 6.36
C SER A 105 3.23 -2.06 5.47
N VAL A 106 3.07 -2.11 4.14
CA VAL A 106 4.09 -1.69 3.18
C VAL A 106 4.36 -0.18 3.28
N THR A 107 3.35 0.63 3.61
CA THR A 107 3.53 2.07 3.86
C THR A 107 4.39 2.30 5.10
N LYS A 108 4.14 1.60 6.21
CA LYS A 108 4.96 1.69 7.44
C LYS A 108 6.38 1.14 7.26
N GLU A 109 6.54 0.07 6.47
CA GLU A 109 7.86 -0.45 6.10
C GLU A 109 8.67 0.56 5.28
N LYS A 110 8.02 1.24 4.33
CA LYS A 110 8.61 2.34 3.56
C LYS A 110 8.96 3.55 4.45
N GLU A 111 8.10 3.92 5.39
CA GLU A 111 8.33 5.02 6.33
C GLU A 111 9.52 4.71 7.26
N THR A 112 9.53 3.55 7.90
CA THR A 112 10.65 3.13 8.77
C THR A 112 11.97 2.95 8.00
N THR A 113 11.92 2.49 6.75
CA THR A 113 13.10 2.44 5.87
C THR A 113 13.60 3.83 5.52
N LYS A 114 12.71 4.80 5.26
CA LYS A 114 13.05 6.21 5.02
C LYS A 114 13.69 6.82 6.27
N GLU A 115 13.08 6.63 7.45
CA GLU A 115 13.62 7.11 8.73
C GLU A 115 15.01 6.52 9.02
N HIS A 116 15.25 5.25 8.70
CA HIS A 116 16.55 4.61 8.84
C HIS A 116 17.63 5.26 7.96
N TYR A 117 17.33 5.53 6.69
CA TYR A 117 18.28 6.23 5.80
C TYR A 117 18.47 7.71 6.16
N GLU A 118 17.43 8.41 6.60
CA GLU A 118 17.56 9.78 7.10
C GLU A 118 18.45 9.83 8.36
N HIS A 119 18.29 8.87 9.28
CA HIS A 119 19.17 8.73 10.44
C HIS A 119 20.62 8.41 10.07
N LEU A 120 20.86 7.51 9.10
CA LEU A 120 22.21 7.17 8.63
C LEU A 120 22.90 8.37 7.95
N MET A 121 22.16 9.15 7.17
CA MET A 121 22.65 10.39 6.56
C MET A 121 22.98 11.46 7.61
N GLU A 122 22.20 11.55 8.68
CA GLU A 122 22.49 12.47 9.80
C GLU A 122 23.67 11.97 10.66
N GLN A 123 23.84 10.66 10.83
CA GLN A 123 25.00 10.06 11.49
C GLN A 123 26.31 10.31 10.71
N GLU A 124 26.29 10.22 9.37
CA GLU A 124 27.50 10.49 8.58
C GLU A 124 27.82 11.99 8.50
N ARG A 125 26.81 12.87 8.53
CA ARG A 125 27.02 14.33 8.76
C ARG A 125 27.67 14.60 10.11
N ALA A 126 27.13 14.04 11.20
CA ALA A 126 27.71 14.22 12.53
C ALA A 126 29.15 13.71 12.63
N GLN A 127 29.48 12.61 11.95
CA GLN A 127 30.87 12.15 11.82
C GLN A 127 31.73 13.06 10.95
N ALA A 128 31.21 13.63 9.86
CA ALA A 128 31.94 14.62 9.06
C ALA A 128 32.25 15.88 9.88
N ASP A 129 31.27 16.39 10.65
CA ASP A 129 31.45 17.51 11.57
C ASP A 129 32.47 17.19 12.68
N GLU A 130 32.46 15.97 13.23
CA GLU A 130 33.45 15.52 14.22
C GLU A 130 34.87 15.42 13.63
N ARG A 131 35.01 14.89 12.40
CA ARG A 131 36.28 14.86 11.66
C ARG A 131 36.78 16.27 11.36
N GLU A 132 35.90 17.19 10.96
CA GLU A 132 36.23 18.60 10.74
C GLU A 132 36.65 19.30 12.04
N LEU A 133 35.94 19.07 13.15
CA LEU A 133 36.31 19.59 14.47
C LEU A 133 37.67 19.05 14.94
N ALA A 134 37.95 17.76 14.73
CA ALA A 134 39.23 17.14 15.05
C ALA A 134 40.37 17.75 14.22
N MET A 135 40.19 17.90 12.91
CA MET A 135 41.17 18.57 12.04
C MET A 135 41.39 20.03 12.46
N LYS A 136 40.33 20.81 12.73
CA LYS A 136 40.44 22.19 13.23
C LYS A 136 41.20 22.27 14.55
N LYS A 137 40.98 21.30 15.46
CA LYS A 137 41.72 21.21 16.73
C LYS A 137 43.19 20.87 16.51
N GLU A 138 43.51 19.95 15.60
CA GLU A 138 44.90 19.66 15.24
C GLU A 138 45.61 20.86 14.59
N PHE A 139 44.95 21.55 13.66
CA PHE A 139 45.50 22.76 13.05
C PHE A 139 45.65 23.90 14.07
N GLY A 140 44.70 24.07 14.99
CA GLY A 140 44.82 25.02 16.11
C GLY A 140 45.98 24.67 17.03
N ASN A 141 46.15 23.40 17.41
CA ASN A 141 47.31 22.96 18.19
C ASN A 141 48.64 23.22 17.46
N LYS A 142 48.72 22.92 16.15
CA LYS A 142 49.92 23.18 15.33
C LYS A 142 50.18 24.69 15.17
N LEU A 143 49.15 25.52 15.09
CA LEU A 143 49.28 26.98 15.06
C LEU A 143 49.84 27.49 16.41
N ASN A 144 49.26 27.04 17.52
CA ASN A 144 49.75 27.37 18.87
C ASN A 144 51.20 26.90 19.07
N GLU A 145 51.56 25.71 18.59
CA GLU A 145 52.94 25.20 18.66
C GLU A 145 53.91 26.06 17.82
N ILE A 146 53.49 26.53 16.64
CA ILE A 146 54.27 27.48 15.84
C ILE A 146 54.36 28.85 16.52
N GLU A 147 53.31 29.32 17.19
CA GLU A 147 53.34 30.54 18.00
C GLU A 147 54.25 30.38 19.23
N GLU A 148 54.24 29.24 19.91
CA GLU A 148 55.17 28.90 21.01
C GLU A 148 56.62 28.80 20.51
N GLN A 149 56.87 28.19 19.35
CA GLN A 149 58.19 28.16 18.72
C GLN A 149 58.67 29.56 18.29
N TYR A 150 57.78 30.39 17.74
CA TYR A 150 58.10 31.76 17.36
C TYR A 150 58.36 32.65 18.59
N ASN A 151 57.53 32.54 19.63
CA ASN A 151 57.73 33.26 20.89
C ASN A 151 59.00 32.76 21.60
N GLY A 152 59.26 31.46 21.65
CA GLY A 152 60.50 30.90 22.22
C GLY A 152 61.76 31.31 21.43
N LEU A 153 61.67 31.40 20.09
CA LEU A 153 62.76 31.91 19.26
C LEU A 153 62.95 33.43 19.45
N ARG A 154 61.86 34.18 19.61
CA ARG A 154 61.89 35.61 19.96
C ARG A 154 62.49 35.82 21.34
N ASP A 155 62.04 35.12 22.36
CA ASP A 155 62.58 35.17 23.72
C ASP A 155 64.05 34.73 23.75
N HIS A 156 64.45 33.80 22.88
CA HIS A 156 65.86 33.45 22.66
C HIS A 156 66.65 34.59 21.99
N PHE A 157 66.07 35.31 21.02
CA PHE A 157 66.69 36.50 20.46
C PHE A 157 66.76 37.64 21.48
N ASP A 158 65.70 37.91 22.22
CA ASP A 158 65.66 38.92 23.26
C ASP A 158 66.70 38.56 24.36
N THR A 159 66.76 37.32 24.86
CA THR A 159 67.79 36.93 25.86
C THR A 159 69.24 36.82 25.35
N ASN A 160 69.49 36.73 24.04
CA ASN A 160 70.87 36.67 23.49
C ASN A 160 71.35 37.97 22.82
N LEU A 161 70.43 38.85 22.37
CA LEU A 161 70.73 40.16 21.78
C LEU A 161 70.49 41.31 22.76
N VAL A 162 69.60 41.14 23.75
CA VAL A 162 69.18 42.22 24.65
C VAL A 162 69.80 42.04 26.04
N ASP A 163 70.59 43.03 26.41
CA ASP A 163 70.76 43.57 27.77
C ASP A 163 71.50 42.82 28.88
N GLU A 164 72.42 41.89 28.58
CA GLU A 164 73.62 41.72 29.44
C GLU A 164 74.96 41.89 28.70
N ARG A 165 75.28 41.07 27.69
CA ARG A 165 76.60 41.16 27.03
C ARG A 165 76.78 42.38 26.13
N ILE A 166 75.68 42.95 25.62
CA ILE A 166 75.71 44.14 24.76
C ILE A 166 75.57 45.41 25.61
N THR A 167 74.72 45.43 26.66
CA THR A 167 74.69 46.51 27.65
C THR A 167 75.99 46.64 28.43
N VAL A 168 76.57 45.57 28.96
CA VAL A 168 77.86 45.66 29.68
C VAL A 168 79.00 46.08 28.76
N ARG A 169 78.96 45.75 27.47
CA ARG A 169 79.89 46.33 26.48
C ARG A 169 79.64 47.81 26.23
N LYS A 170 78.38 48.21 26.05
CA LYS A 170 77.98 49.60 25.84
C LYS A 170 78.34 50.47 27.04
N GLN A 171 77.98 50.05 28.26
CA GLN A 171 78.34 50.71 29.51
C GLN A 171 79.85 50.81 29.69
N LYS A 172 80.64 49.76 29.41
CA LYS A 172 82.10 49.87 29.46
C LYS A 172 82.66 50.89 28.45
N VAL A 173 82.10 50.94 27.25
CA VAL A 173 82.47 51.93 26.23
C VAL A 173 82.05 53.35 26.66
N GLU A 174 80.88 53.51 27.27
CA GLU A 174 80.38 54.77 27.82
C GLU A 174 81.24 55.22 29.02
N GLU A 175 81.58 54.34 29.96
CA GLU A 175 82.53 54.63 31.04
C GLU A 175 83.95 54.96 30.52
N ASP A 176 84.44 54.26 29.48
CA ASP A 176 85.74 54.54 28.87
C ASP A 176 85.73 55.93 28.19
N TYR A 177 84.61 56.31 27.55
CA TYR A 177 84.40 57.66 27.02
C TYR A 177 84.27 58.71 28.14
N GLU A 178 83.52 58.45 29.21
CA GLU A 178 83.38 59.36 30.35
C GLU A 178 84.72 59.56 31.07
N ARG A 179 85.49 58.48 31.31
CA ARG A 179 86.84 58.56 31.85
C ARG A 179 87.79 59.31 30.92
N ARG A 180 87.62 59.20 29.59
CA ARG A 180 88.39 60.00 28.62
C ARG A 180 87.97 61.47 28.59
N ILE A 181 86.68 61.77 28.71
CA ILE A 181 86.12 63.12 28.79
C ILE A 181 86.57 63.80 30.08
N ALA A 182 86.50 63.12 31.22
CA ALA A 182 86.99 63.61 32.52
C ALA A 182 88.50 63.89 32.49
N ALA A 183 89.30 63.02 31.87
CA ALA A 183 90.72 63.27 31.65
C ALA A 183 90.95 64.51 30.77
N LEU A 184 90.23 64.66 29.66
CA LEU A 184 90.30 65.84 28.80
C LEU A 184 89.81 67.12 29.49
N HIS A 185 88.87 67.04 30.43
CA HIS A 185 88.47 68.16 31.28
C HIS A 185 89.58 68.54 32.27
N ALA A 186 90.23 67.57 32.92
CA ALA A 186 91.37 67.85 33.79
C ALA A 186 92.58 68.42 33.03
N ASP A 187 92.86 67.92 31.82
CA ASP A 187 93.84 68.48 30.90
C ASP A 187 93.46 69.93 30.51
N ASN A 188 92.19 70.19 30.20
CA ASN A 188 91.69 71.54 29.92
C ASN A 188 91.75 72.47 31.14
N GLU A 189 91.40 72.02 32.35
CA GLU A 189 91.51 72.84 33.57
C GLU A 189 92.98 73.16 33.88
N SER A 190 93.90 72.22 33.64
CA SER A 190 95.35 72.47 33.72
C SER A 190 95.81 73.48 32.65
N LEU A 191 95.31 73.37 31.43
CA LEU A 191 95.60 74.32 30.34
C LEU A 191 94.93 75.68 30.57
N GLU A 192 93.77 75.76 31.21
CA GLU A 192 93.12 77.01 31.62
C GLU A 192 93.84 77.64 32.83
N ALA A 193 94.37 76.84 33.75
CA ALA A 193 95.27 77.31 34.81
C ALA A 193 96.59 77.85 34.22
N GLU A 194 97.16 77.19 33.20
CA GLU A 194 98.32 77.70 32.47
C GLU A 194 97.97 78.94 31.65
N VAL A 195 96.84 78.97 30.95
CA VAL A 195 96.37 80.13 30.17
C VAL A 195 95.98 81.30 31.08
N THR A 196 95.50 81.08 32.30
CA THR A 196 95.28 82.15 33.29
C THR A 196 96.58 82.58 33.99
N SER A 197 97.56 81.69 34.16
CA SER A 197 98.93 82.06 34.50
C SER A 197 99.57 82.92 33.40
N LEU A 198 99.39 82.54 32.13
CA LEU A 198 99.88 83.29 30.97
C LEU A 198 99.10 84.59 30.77
N ARG A 199 97.78 84.63 30.99
CA ARG A 199 96.96 85.86 30.95
C ARG A 199 97.26 86.78 32.13
N SER A 200 97.61 86.29 33.31
CA SER A 200 98.05 87.14 34.42
C SER A 200 99.47 87.67 34.19
N LYS A 201 100.39 86.87 33.64
CA LYS A 201 101.67 87.36 33.09
C LYS A 201 101.46 88.40 31.99
N LEU A 202 100.51 88.16 31.07
CA LEU A 202 100.15 89.08 29.99
C LEU A 202 99.49 90.35 30.53
N HIS A 203 98.66 90.27 31.58
CA HIS A 203 98.04 91.41 32.24
C HIS A 203 99.07 92.22 33.05
N VAL A 204 100.11 91.58 33.62
CA VAL A 204 101.26 92.31 34.17
C VAL A 204 101.99 93.05 33.04
N LEU A 205 102.23 92.41 31.90
CA LEU A 205 102.87 93.05 30.73
C LEU A 205 102.01 94.14 30.05
N LEU A 206 100.69 93.99 30.05
CA LEU A 206 99.69 94.95 29.51
C LEU A 206 99.19 95.95 30.56
N SER A 207 99.63 95.87 31.81
CA SER A 207 99.39 96.93 32.80
C SER A 207 100.28 98.17 32.57
N GLY A 208 101.13 98.12 31.54
CA GLY A 208 101.59 99.29 30.81
C GLY A 208 101.00 99.33 29.39
N HIS A 209 100.62 100.54 28.95
CA HIS A 209 100.09 100.92 27.63
C HIS A 209 98.58 100.73 27.36
N GLU A 210 97.99 101.64 26.57
CA GLU A 210 96.54 101.98 26.60
C GLU A 210 95.72 101.72 25.30
N LEU A 211 94.37 101.82 25.43
CA LEU A 211 93.33 102.18 24.40
C LEU A 211 92.85 101.06 23.40
N PRO A 212 91.72 101.22 22.62
CA PRO A 212 90.32 101.24 23.12
C PRO A 212 89.20 100.63 22.19
N SER A 213 87.94 100.55 22.71
CA SER A 213 86.62 100.48 22.00
C SER A 213 86.27 99.20 21.18
N SER A 214 85.07 98.58 21.17
CA SER A 214 83.65 98.85 21.56
C SER A 214 82.71 99.38 20.46
N HIS A 215 81.68 98.58 20.08
CA HIS A 215 80.31 99.03 19.74
C HIS A 215 79.27 97.87 19.77
N SER A 216 77.96 98.18 19.76
CA SER A 216 76.88 97.26 20.16
C SER A 216 75.48 97.66 19.64
N PHE A 217 74.42 97.00 20.16
CA PHE A 217 73.00 97.46 20.16
C PHE A 217 72.21 97.41 18.82
N LYS A 218 71.54 96.28 18.52
CA LYS A 218 70.46 96.23 17.51
C LYS A 218 69.42 95.09 17.61
N GLU A 219 69.47 94.23 18.63
CA GLU A 219 68.88 92.88 18.59
C GLU A 219 67.69 92.71 19.56
N GLN A 220 66.73 93.64 19.58
CA GLN A 220 65.69 93.66 20.63
C GLN A 220 64.25 93.95 20.18
N THR A 221 63.96 93.95 18.88
CA THR A 221 62.61 94.21 18.32
C THR A 221 61.92 93.00 17.68
N GLU A 222 62.57 91.83 17.57
CA GLU A 222 62.03 90.63 16.93
C GLU A 222 61.19 89.70 17.85
N THR A 223 60.77 90.19 19.01
CA THR A 223 60.20 89.35 20.08
C THR A 223 58.67 89.23 20.05
N MET A 224 57.96 90.18 19.45
CA MET A 224 56.49 90.26 19.55
C MET A 224 55.72 89.38 18.54
N ASP A 225 56.30 89.09 17.37
CA ASP A 225 55.62 88.34 16.29
C ASP A 225 55.72 86.80 16.44
N ARG A 226 56.30 86.32 17.55
CA ARG A 226 56.54 84.90 17.81
C ARG A 226 55.41 84.16 18.54
N GLN A 227 54.45 84.84 19.17
CA GLN A 227 53.50 84.19 20.10
C GLN A 227 52.17 83.75 19.47
N SER A 228 51.66 84.43 18.44
CA SER A 228 50.35 84.09 17.82
C SER A 228 50.44 82.96 16.79
N ARG A 229 51.59 82.83 16.12
CA ARG A 229 51.86 81.82 15.07
C ARG A 229 51.59 80.36 15.48
N PRO A 230 52.13 79.85 16.62
CA PRO A 230 52.06 78.42 16.94
C PRO A 230 50.63 77.88 17.18
N GLN A 231 49.68 78.71 17.62
CA GLN A 231 48.29 78.26 17.81
C GLN A 231 47.58 78.03 16.47
N GLN A 232 47.84 78.87 15.47
CA GLN A 232 47.28 78.70 14.12
C GLN A 232 47.95 77.54 13.38
N GLU A 233 49.27 77.38 13.55
CA GLU A 233 50.03 76.26 13.01
C GLU A 233 49.58 74.91 13.62
N ALA A 234 49.27 74.86 14.93
CA ALA A 234 48.73 73.66 15.58
C ALA A 234 47.37 73.24 15.02
N LEU A 235 46.40 74.15 14.94
CA LEU A 235 45.06 73.85 14.39
C LEU A 235 45.11 73.41 12.91
N MET A 236 46.00 74.01 12.12
CA MET A 236 46.23 73.61 10.73
C MET A 236 46.85 72.21 10.64
N THR A 237 47.79 71.89 11.52
CA THR A 237 48.42 70.56 11.61
C THR A 237 47.40 69.47 11.99
N ASP A 238 46.51 69.75 12.94
CA ASP A 238 45.44 68.82 13.32
C ASP A 238 44.42 68.58 12.20
N LEU A 239 44.08 69.61 11.42
CA LEU A 239 43.23 69.45 10.23
C LEU A 239 43.90 68.58 9.15
N ILE A 240 45.20 68.80 8.90
CA ILE A 240 45.99 67.98 7.97
C ILE A 240 46.05 66.53 8.47
N ALA A 241 46.28 66.30 9.76
CA ALA A 241 46.31 64.98 10.36
C ALA A 241 44.93 64.27 10.28
N LYS A 242 43.83 65.01 10.46
CA LYS A 242 42.47 64.46 10.31
C LYS A 242 42.12 64.13 8.86
N SER A 243 42.49 64.99 7.91
CA SER A 243 42.34 64.72 6.47
C SER A 243 43.17 63.49 6.05
N GLY A 244 44.40 63.37 6.56
CA GLY A 244 45.26 62.21 6.32
C GLY A 244 44.75 60.89 6.93
N ARG A 245 43.92 60.93 7.98
CA ARG A 245 43.21 59.74 8.51
C ARG A 245 42.04 59.35 7.59
N LEU A 246 41.13 60.29 7.30
CA LEU A 246 39.97 60.04 6.45
C LEU A 246 40.36 59.56 5.03
N ASN A 247 41.46 60.06 4.47
CA ASN A 247 41.97 59.60 3.18
C ASN A 247 42.52 58.16 3.24
N ARG A 248 43.08 57.73 4.37
CA ARG A 248 43.50 56.33 4.59
C ARG A 248 42.31 55.41 4.76
N GLU A 249 41.36 55.76 5.62
CA GLU A 249 40.10 55.03 5.82
C GLU A 249 39.33 54.83 4.50
N LEU A 250 39.33 55.83 3.61
CA LEU A 250 38.71 55.76 2.29
C LEU A 250 39.48 54.85 1.31
N GLU A 251 40.81 54.85 1.35
CA GLU A 251 41.63 53.99 0.48
C GLU A 251 41.63 52.54 0.96
N GLU A 252 41.65 52.30 2.27
CA GLU A 252 41.44 50.98 2.89
C GLU A 252 40.07 50.40 2.49
N ALA A 253 39.01 51.23 2.48
CA ALA A 253 37.69 50.83 2.01
C ALA A 253 37.65 50.52 0.49
N ARG A 254 38.48 51.17 -0.33
CA ARG A 254 38.64 50.85 -1.77
C ARG A 254 39.36 49.53 -1.97
N VAL A 255 40.49 49.30 -1.31
CA VAL A 255 41.24 48.05 -1.39
C VAL A 255 40.34 46.87 -0.99
N HIS A 256 39.61 46.99 0.13
CA HIS A 256 38.66 45.96 0.55
C HIS A 256 37.50 45.77 -0.45
N LEU A 257 37.03 46.81 -1.14
CA LEU A 257 36.03 46.68 -2.20
C LEU A 257 36.58 45.90 -3.40
N ASP A 258 37.82 46.19 -3.82
CA ASP A 258 38.46 45.52 -4.95
C ASP A 258 38.82 44.06 -4.62
N GLU A 259 39.18 43.75 -3.37
CA GLU A 259 39.27 42.36 -2.85
C GLU A 259 37.93 41.62 -2.94
N LYS A 260 36.81 42.26 -2.56
CA LYS A 260 35.48 41.63 -2.71
C LYS A 260 35.09 41.46 -4.19
N GLN A 261 35.45 42.40 -5.06
CA GLN A 261 35.27 42.20 -6.50
C GLN A 261 36.13 41.05 -7.05
N GLN A 262 37.39 40.90 -6.60
CA GLN A 262 38.24 39.79 -7.01
C GLN A 262 37.66 38.46 -6.56
N THR A 263 37.29 38.31 -5.28
CA THR A 263 36.68 37.07 -4.77
C THR A 263 35.34 36.73 -5.45
N ILE A 264 34.56 37.74 -5.88
CA ILE A 264 33.37 37.52 -6.72
C ILE A 264 33.74 36.96 -8.09
N ARG A 265 34.80 37.46 -8.75
CA ARG A 265 35.32 36.91 -10.02
C ARG A 265 35.81 35.48 -9.83
N ASP A 266 36.61 35.22 -8.80
CA ASP A 266 37.14 33.89 -8.47
C ASP A 266 36.02 32.87 -8.22
N LEU A 267 34.92 33.29 -7.58
CA LEU A 267 33.73 32.45 -7.38
C LEU A 267 32.95 32.23 -8.67
N GLN A 268 32.81 33.24 -9.53
CA GLN A 268 32.16 33.09 -10.85
C GLN A 268 32.93 32.12 -11.76
N ASP A 269 34.26 32.20 -11.78
CA ASP A 269 35.09 31.29 -12.57
C ASP A 269 35.16 29.88 -11.97
N LYS A 270 35.10 29.73 -10.63
CA LYS A 270 34.87 28.43 -9.99
C LYS A 270 33.54 27.81 -10.43
N CYS A 271 32.44 28.55 -10.40
CA CYS A 271 31.13 28.05 -10.86
C CYS A 271 31.14 27.67 -12.35
N ARG A 272 31.81 28.45 -13.22
CA ARG A 272 32.00 28.09 -14.63
C ARG A 272 32.78 26.77 -14.78
N ASN A 273 33.84 26.61 -14.00
CA ASN A 273 34.67 25.41 -14.03
C ASN A 273 33.93 24.17 -13.47
N CYS A 274 33.07 24.32 -12.47
CA CYS A 274 32.17 23.26 -12.02
C CYS A 274 31.23 22.82 -13.16
N ASN A 275 30.53 23.75 -13.81
CA ASN A 275 29.63 23.41 -14.92
C ASN A 275 30.37 22.74 -16.10
N LEU A 276 31.60 23.17 -16.41
CA LEU A 276 32.45 22.54 -17.43
C LEU A 276 32.96 21.15 -17.00
N HIS A 277 33.12 20.91 -15.69
CA HIS A 277 33.47 19.61 -15.13
C HIS A 277 32.27 18.66 -15.20
N ASP A 278 31.06 19.11 -14.86
CA ASP A 278 29.84 18.29 -14.89
C ASP A 278 29.46 17.87 -16.33
N GLU A 279 29.61 18.75 -17.32
CA GLU A 279 29.45 18.38 -18.73
C GLU A 279 30.55 17.41 -19.20
N ARG A 280 31.80 17.53 -18.73
CA ARG A 280 32.84 16.52 -19.00
C ARG A 280 32.53 15.16 -18.38
N HIS A 281 32.06 15.11 -17.13
CA HIS A 281 31.64 13.85 -16.50
C HIS A 281 30.46 13.21 -17.23
N LYS A 282 29.60 14.01 -17.86
CA LYS A 282 28.51 13.53 -18.71
C LYS A 282 29.03 12.99 -20.05
N ASP A 283 29.93 13.69 -20.72
CA ASP A 283 30.61 13.21 -21.94
C ASP A 283 31.43 11.93 -21.66
N GLU A 284 32.16 11.87 -20.54
CA GLU A 284 32.91 10.70 -20.07
C GLU A 284 31.97 9.53 -19.73
N LEU A 285 30.84 9.79 -19.06
CA LEU A 285 29.82 8.76 -18.79
C LEU A 285 29.13 8.24 -20.06
N ASP A 286 28.90 9.07 -21.08
CA ASP A 286 28.35 8.62 -22.36
C ASP A 286 29.41 7.86 -23.18
N ALA A 287 30.69 8.28 -23.15
CA ALA A 287 31.80 7.51 -23.72
C ALA A 287 31.98 6.14 -23.05
N ILE A 288 31.87 6.06 -21.71
CA ILE A 288 31.92 4.79 -20.96
C ILE A 288 30.71 3.90 -21.31
N LYS A 289 29.51 4.46 -21.50
CA LYS A 289 28.34 3.67 -21.96
C LYS A 289 28.55 3.11 -23.36
N ASP A 290 29.12 3.88 -24.29
CA ASP A 290 29.37 3.41 -25.65
C ASP A 290 30.56 2.45 -25.73
N GLN A 291 31.58 2.60 -24.86
CA GLN A 291 32.60 1.58 -24.66
C GLN A 291 32.00 0.28 -24.11
N LEU A 292 31.20 0.32 -23.04
CA LEU A 292 30.54 -0.87 -22.49
C LEU A 292 29.57 -1.53 -23.50
N ARG A 293 28.90 -0.75 -24.36
CA ARG A 293 28.08 -1.28 -25.47
C ARG A 293 28.94 -1.99 -26.52
N ALA A 294 30.10 -1.44 -26.86
CA ALA A 294 31.03 -2.04 -27.80
C ALA A 294 31.67 -3.32 -27.22
N GLU A 295 32.10 -3.28 -25.96
CA GLU A 295 32.67 -4.42 -25.23
C GLU A 295 31.66 -5.55 -25.11
N LEU A 296 30.42 -5.27 -24.68
CA LEU A 296 29.34 -6.25 -24.61
C LEU A 296 29.01 -6.83 -26.00
N ALA A 297 29.06 -6.02 -27.07
CA ALA A 297 28.87 -6.50 -28.43
C ALA A 297 30.04 -7.41 -28.90
N THR A 298 31.28 -7.11 -28.52
CA THR A 298 32.41 -8.01 -28.80
C THR A 298 32.39 -9.26 -27.94
N GLU A 299 31.92 -9.18 -26.69
CA GLU A 299 31.80 -10.33 -25.78
C GLU A 299 30.68 -11.28 -26.24
N ILE A 300 29.52 -10.75 -26.67
CA ILE A 300 28.45 -11.56 -27.30
C ILE A 300 28.97 -12.22 -28.59
N SER A 301 29.74 -11.49 -29.41
CA SER A 301 30.37 -12.02 -30.62
C SER A 301 31.38 -13.12 -30.28
N GLN A 302 32.27 -12.90 -29.30
CA GLN A 302 33.28 -13.86 -28.85
C GLN A 302 32.63 -15.10 -28.23
N ASN A 303 31.60 -14.97 -27.39
CA ASN A 303 30.87 -16.10 -26.83
C ASN A 303 30.12 -16.90 -27.90
N SER A 304 29.66 -16.26 -28.98
CA SER A 304 29.14 -16.97 -30.15
C SER A 304 30.25 -17.69 -30.94
N ALA A 305 31.48 -17.18 -30.94
CA ALA A 305 32.63 -17.81 -31.59
C ALA A 305 33.22 -18.97 -30.77
N THR A 306 33.34 -18.84 -29.44
CA THR A 306 33.79 -19.92 -28.55
C THR A 306 32.81 -21.09 -28.55
N SER A 307 31.50 -20.83 -28.54
CA SER A 307 30.50 -21.90 -28.68
C SER A 307 30.69 -22.74 -29.96
N ASN A 308 31.16 -22.14 -31.06
CA ASN A 308 31.49 -22.88 -32.29
C ASN A 308 32.89 -23.52 -32.24
N ALA A 309 33.83 -22.95 -31.49
CA ALA A 309 35.17 -23.50 -31.29
C ALA A 309 35.16 -24.71 -30.33
N ASP A 310 34.31 -24.70 -29.31
CA ASP A 310 34.10 -25.81 -28.38
C ASP A 310 33.48 -27.01 -29.11
N ASP A 311 32.49 -26.79 -29.99
CA ASP A 311 31.94 -27.84 -30.86
C ASP A 311 33.01 -28.40 -31.83
N MET A 312 33.94 -27.57 -32.30
CA MET A 312 35.10 -28.03 -33.08
C MET A 312 36.10 -28.85 -32.24
N GLN A 313 36.49 -28.38 -31.05
CA GLN A 313 37.39 -29.14 -30.16
C GLN A 313 36.74 -30.45 -29.71
N VAL A 314 35.43 -30.45 -29.44
CA VAL A 314 34.66 -31.67 -29.13
C VAL A 314 34.63 -32.63 -30.33
N ALA A 315 34.76 -32.16 -31.57
CA ALA A 315 34.95 -33.02 -32.74
C ALA A 315 36.41 -33.52 -32.89
N GLU A 316 37.40 -32.66 -32.65
CA GLU A 316 38.83 -33.01 -32.69
C GLU A 316 39.17 -34.04 -31.61
N PHE A 317 38.80 -33.80 -30.34
CA PHE A 317 38.98 -34.76 -29.24
C PHE A 317 38.23 -36.08 -29.47
N LYS A 318 37.06 -36.10 -30.16
CA LYS A 318 36.40 -37.35 -30.54
C LYS A 318 37.22 -38.15 -31.55
N ASN A 319 37.86 -37.49 -32.51
CA ASN A 319 38.76 -38.13 -33.48
C ASN A 319 40.08 -38.58 -32.83
N GLU A 320 40.65 -37.77 -31.94
CA GLU A 320 41.86 -38.11 -31.19
C GLU A 320 41.62 -39.29 -30.23
N ILE A 321 40.49 -39.32 -29.50
CA ILE A 321 40.09 -40.47 -28.67
C ILE A 321 39.88 -41.74 -29.52
N ALA A 322 39.43 -41.62 -30.78
CA ALA A 322 39.35 -42.76 -31.68
C ALA A 322 40.74 -43.26 -32.09
N LEU A 323 41.63 -42.35 -32.50
CA LEU A 323 43.02 -42.66 -32.88
C LEU A 323 43.83 -43.26 -31.71
N LEU A 324 43.72 -42.69 -30.51
CA LEU A 324 44.40 -43.20 -29.32
C LEU A 324 43.90 -44.59 -28.92
N ARG A 325 42.61 -44.89 -29.12
CA ARG A 325 42.07 -46.25 -28.90
C ARG A 325 42.59 -47.26 -29.92
N GLU A 326 42.76 -46.84 -31.17
CA GLU A 326 43.38 -47.67 -32.21
C GLU A 326 44.86 -47.92 -31.91
N GLN A 327 45.61 -46.88 -31.54
CA GLN A 327 47.02 -46.99 -31.13
C GLN A 327 47.22 -47.85 -29.87
N ILE A 328 46.36 -47.74 -28.85
CA ILE A 328 46.41 -48.63 -27.68
C ILE A 328 46.20 -50.09 -28.11
N ALA A 329 45.21 -50.36 -28.97
CA ALA A 329 44.94 -51.71 -29.48
C ALA A 329 46.00 -52.25 -30.46
N GLU A 330 46.94 -51.42 -30.93
CA GLU A 330 48.16 -51.86 -31.62
C GLU A 330 49.34 -52.05 -30.66
N LEU A 331 49.49 -51.16 -29.66
CA LEU A 331 50.53 -51.23 -28.64
C LEU A 331 50.37 -52.46 -27.73
N GLU A 332 49.16 -52.81 -27.31
CA GLU A 332 48.88 -54.03 -26.55
C GLU A 332 49.38 -55.29 -27.31
N LYS A 333 49.11 -55.37 -28.61
CA LYS A 333 49.58 -56.46 -29.49
C LYS A 333 51.10 -56.44 -29.68
N ALA A 334 51.72 -55.28 -29.65
CA ALA A 334 53.17 -55.12 -29.76
C ALA A 334 53.89 -55.47 -28.44
N GLU A 335 53.28 -55.17 -27.29
CA GLU A 335 53.81 -55.47 -25.96
C GLU A 335 53.80 -56.98 -25.67
N ASP A 336 52.71 -57.69 -26.04
CA ASP A 336 52.67 -59.15 -26.06
C ASP A 336 53.82 -59.76 -26.89
N ALA A 337 54.08 -59.19 -28.08
CA ALA A 337 55.12 -59.67 -28.99
C ALA A 337 56.56 -59.24 -28.59
N SER A 338 56.69 -58.18 -27.79
CA SER A 338 57.96 -57.66 -27.27
C SER A 338 58.42 -58.43 -26.03
N SER A 339 57.49 -58.63 -25.08
CA SER A 339 57.72 -59.36 -23.83
C SER A 339 58.22 -60.79 -24.08
N SER A 340 57.72 -61.43 -25.15
CA SER A 340 58.16 -62.76 -25.58
C SER A 340 59.60 -62.82 -26.11
N LYS A 341 60.24 -61.69 -26.47
CA LYS A 341 61.61 -61.66 -27.03
C LYS A 341 62.65 -61.26 -26.01
N GLN A 342 62.33 -60.27 -25.17
CA GLN A 342 63.25 -59.76 -24.16
C GLN A 342 63.62 -60.84 -23.11
N ALA A 343 62.73 -61.83 -22.91
CA ALA A 343 62.99 -63.01 -22.09
C ALA A 343 64.11 -63.90 -22.66
N ASP A 344 64.22 -64.04 -23.99
CA ASP A 344 65.23 -64.89 -24.63
C ASP A 344 66.61 -64.21 -24.63
N GLU A 345 66.68 -62.90 -24.92
CA GLU A 345 67.94 -62.15 -25.00
C GLU A 345 68.66 -62.05 -23.64
N LEU A 346 67.91 -61.85 -22.55
CA LEU A 346 68.48 -61.79 -21.20
C LEU A 346 69.15 -63.11 -20.79
N GLN A 347 68.61 -64.25 -21.24
CA GLN A 347 69.14 -65.58 -20.97
C GLN A 347 70.53 -65.79 -21.61
N GLU A 348 70.80 -65.20 -22.77
CA GLU A 348 72.07 -65.33 -23.47
C GLU A 348 73.18 -64.49 -22.81
N THR A 349 72.90 -63.25 -22.42
CA THR A 349 73.90 -62.33 -21.84
C THR A 349 74.53 -62.84 -20.54
N ILE A 350 73.79 -63.59 -19.73
CA ILE A 350 74.28 -64.19 -18.47
C ILE A 350 75.37 -65.24 -18.74
N THR A 351 75.38 -65.88 -19.91
CA THR A 351 76.37 -66.91 -20.24
C THR A 351 77.75 -66.33 -20.57
N SER A 352 77.81 -65.15 -21.19
CA SER A 352 79.07 -64.57 -21.70
C SER A 352 79.93 -63.91 -20.62
N LEU A 353 79.30 -63.26 -19.63
CA LEU A 353 80.00 -62.54 -18.55
C LEU A 353 80.82 -63.46 -17.63
N ASN A 354 80.42 -64.73 -17.49
CA ASN A 354 81.16 -65.69 -16.67
C ASN A 354 82.53 -66.08 -17.28
N ALA A 355 82.68 -66.01 -18.61
CA ALA A 355 83.89 -66.45 -19.32
C ALA A 355 85.04 -65.42 -19.30
N THR A 356 84.77 -64.15 -18.98
CA THR A 356 85.80 -63.09 -18.98
C THR A 356 86.58 -63.02 -17.66
N ILE A 357 85.94 -63.41 -16.55
CA ILE A 357 86.50 -63.34 -15.20
C ILE A 357 87.72 -64.27 -15.03
N GLU A 358 87.71 -65.46 -15.65
CA GLU A 358 88.82 -66.41 -15.58
C GLU A 358 90.11 -65.89 -16.22
N GLN A 359 90.01 -65.07 -17.27
CA GLN A 359 91.19 -64.63 -18.06
C GLN A 359 92.06 -63.60 -17.35
N LEU A 360 91.48 -62.76 -16.47
CA LEU A 360 92.20 -61.67 -15.82
C LEU A 360 93.17 -62.16 -14.73
N ASN A 361 92.78 -63.20 -13.99
CA ASN A 361 93.57 -63.73 -12.87
C ASN A 361 94.95 -64.26 -13.33
N ALA A 362 95.02 -64.92 -14.49
CA ALA A 362 96.25 -65.49 -15.04
C ALA A 362 97.31 -64.45 -15.44
N ARG A 363 96.98 -63.16 -15.49
CA ARG A 363 97.88 -62.10 -15.96
C ARG A 363 98.68 -61.43 -14.83
N ILE A 364 98.25 -61.58 -13.58
CA ILE A 364 98.87 -60.91 -12.42
C ILE A 364 100.16 -61.62 -12.00
N GLU A 365 100.16 -62.96 -11.92
CA GLU A 365 101.35 -63.77 -11.56
C GLU A 365 102.58 -63.52 -12.45
N SER A 366 102.40 -63.04 -13.68
CA SER A 366 103.48 -62.84 -14.63
C SER A 366 104.38 -61.62 -14.36
N LEU A 367 103.95 -60.67 -13.51
CA LEU A 367 104.61 -59.35 -13.41
C LEU A 367 105.52 -59.18 -12.19
N GLU A 368 105.45 -60.05 -11.18
CA GLU A 368 106.17 -59.87 -9.91
C GLU A 368 107.63 -60.37 -9.93
N SER A 369 108.09 -60.96 -11.05
CA SER A 369 109.31 -61.79 -11.09
C SER A 369 110.59 -61.11 -11.59
N ALA A 370 110.60 -59.80 -11.90
CA ALA A 370 111.71 -59.18 -12.63
C ALA A 370 112.03 -57.71 -12.30
N ASN A 371 112.95 -57.46 -11.34
CA ASN A 371 114.16 -56.61 -11.49
C ASN A 371 114.91 -56.36 -10.16
N GLY A 372 116.25 -56.25 -10.22
CA GLY A 372 117.05 -55.72 -9.10
C GLY A 372 118.57 -55.94 -9.19
N SER A 373 119.33 -54.85 -9.34
CA SER A 373 120.77 -54.68 -9.00
C SER A 373 121.13 -53.19 -9.22
N GLU A 374 121.63 -52.36 -8.30
CA GLU A 374 122.76 -52.48 -7.34
C GLU A 374 124.17 -52.17 -7.91
N GLU A 375 124.45 -50.91 -8.26
CA GLU A 375 125.85 -50.42 -8.34
C GLU A 375 126.00 -48.90 -8.09
N ASN A 376 125.67 -48.43 -6.87
CA ASN A 376 125.88 -47.03 -6.47
C ASN A 376 126.54 -46.89 -5.07
N SER A 377 126.89 -48.02 -4.45
CA SER A 377 126.94 -48.29 -3.01
C SER A 377 127.51 -47.22 -2.07
N GLU A 378 128.58 -46.50 -2.41
CA GLU A 378 129.32 -45.67 -1.43
C GLU A 378 129.04 -44.17 -1.55
N VAL A 379 128.78 -43.66 -2.76
CA VAL A 379 128.06 -42.38 -2.92
C VAL A 379 126.64 -42.57 -2.39
N GLN A 380 125.99 -43.68 -2.76
CA GLN A 380 124.71 -44.12 -2.20
C GLN A 380 124.79 -44.32 -0.69
N ALA A 381 125.92 -44.56 -0.02
CA ALA A 381 125.95 -44.67 1.46
C ALA A 381 125.72 -43.31 2.14
N LYS A 382 126.39 -42.25 1.69
CA LYS A 382 126.25 -40.90 2.25
C LYS A 382 125.05 -40.16 1.66
N LEU A 383 124.74 -40.42 0.40
CA LEU A 383 123.49 -40.02 -0.22
C LEU A 383 122.32 -40.75 0.47
N ASN A 384 122.38 -42.04 0.82
CA ASN A 384 121.37 -42.71 1.66
C ASN A 384 121.34 -42.17 3.09
N SER A 385 122.42 -41.63 3.66
CA SER A 385 122.32 -41.01 4.98
C SER A 385 121.51 -39.72 4.91
N ALA A 386 121.88 -38.82 3.99
CA ALA A 386 121.18 -37.55 3.81
C ALA A 386 119.78 -37.71 3.18
N GLN A 387 119.62 -38.66 2.25
CA GLN A 387 118.33 -39.09 1.73
C GLN A 387 117.55 -39.82 2.80
N SER A 388 118.09 -40.72 3.63
CA SER A 388 117.27 -41.37 4.67
C SER A 388 116.78 -40.38 5.71
N GLU A 389 117.55 -39.35 6.08
CA GLU A 389 117.04 -38.27 6.93
C GLU A 389 116.04 -37.37 6.20
N LEU A 390 116.29 -37.04 4.92
CA LEU A 390 115.40 -36.21 4.12
C LEU A 390 114.10 -36.95 3.80
N THR A 391 114.14 -38.17 3.27
CA THR A 391 113.01 -39.08 3.05
C THR A 391 112.37 -39.55 4.34
N GLN A 392 113.06 -39.65 5.48
CA GLN A 392 112.35 -39.82 6.75
C GLN A 392 111.48 -38.58 7.00
N ARG A 393 112.02 -37.36 6.94
CA ARG A 393 111.21 -36.14 7.09
C ARG A 393 110.16 -35.98 5.99
N THR A 394 110.46 -36.36 4.75
CA THR A 394 109.53 -36.27 3.62
C THR A 394 108.43 -37.30 3.76
N THR A 395 108.71 -38.55 4.16
CA THR A 395 107.66 -39.55 4.48
C THR A 395 106.91 -39.22 5.77
N GLU A 396 107.51 -38.59 6.77
CA GLU A 396 106.81 -38.05 7.95
C GLU A 396 105.89 -36.88 7.54
N HIS A 397 106.34 -36.01 6.64
CA HIS A 397 105.53 -34.91 6.09
C HIS A 397 104.47 -35.41 5.11
N GLU A 398 104.75 -36.40 4.26
CA GLU A 398 103.81 -37.03 3.33
C GLU A 398 102.77 -37.85 4.10
N ALA A 399 103.17 -38.66 5.09
CA ALA A 399 102.22 -39.34 5.98
C ALA A 399 101.33 -38.33 6.72
N LYS A 400 101.88 -37.19 7.15
CA LYS A 400 101.10 -36.13 7.80
C LYS A 400 100.23 -35.33 6.83
N VAL A 401 100.66 -35.15 5.58
CA VAL A 401 99.84 -34.55 4.50
C VAL A 401 98.72 -35.50 4.10
N ASN A 402 99.01 -36.80 3.93
CA ASN A 402 98.02 -37.83 3.65
C ASN A 402 97.03 -37.96 4.81
N GLN A 403 97.48 -37.98 6.06
CA GLN A 403 96.60 -37.92 7.24
C GLN A 403 95.73 -36.65 7.24
N LEU A 404 96.28 -35.48 6.88
CA LEU A 404 95.51 -34.25 6.77
C LEU A 404 94.53 -34.27 5.58
N LEU A 405 94.88 -34.94 4.48
CA LEU A 405 93.99 -35.13 3.32
C LEU A 405 92.87 -36.11 3.64
N GLU A 406 93.14 -37.23 4.32
CA GLU A 406 92.13 -38.14 4.87
C GLU A 406 91.22 -37.43 5.89
N GLU A 407 91.80 -36.59 6.77
CA GLU A 407 91.03 -35.74 7.69
C GLU A 407 90.18 -34.71 6.95
N ILE A 408 90.65 -34.15 5.84
CA ILE A 408 89.87 -33.21 5.00
C ILE A 408 88.77 -33.96 4.24
N GLU A 409 89.06 -35.11 3.64
CA GLU A 409 88.11 -35.93 2.89
C GLU A 409 87.01 -36.48 3.81
N THR A 410 87.35 -36.94 5.02
CA THR A 410 86.35 -37.38 6.02
C THR A 410 85.54 -36.22 6.59
N LYS A 411 86.10 -35.01 6.69
CA LYS A 411 85.34 -33.80 7.03
C LYS A 411 84.44 -33.36 5.87
N GLN A 412 84.89 -33.46 4.62
CA GLN A 412 84.09 -33.13 3.43
C GLN A 412 82.91 -34.10 3.31
N LYS A 413 83.15 -35.41 3.31
CA LYS A 413 82.08 -36.44 3.32
C LYS A 413 81.06 -36.24 4.45
N ARG A 414 81.49 -35.68 5.58
CA ARG A 414 80.60 -35.32 6.71
C ARG A 414 79.83 -34.02 6.46
N ILE A 415 80.40 -33.03 5.76
CA ILE A 415 79.69 -31.83 5.31
C ILE A 415 78.65 -32.22 4.27
N ASP A 416 79.04 -32.96 3.22
CA ASP A 416 78.15 -33.45 2.16
C ASP A 416 76.94 -34.21 2.75
N ALA A 417 77.18 -35.11 3.72
CA ALA A 417 76.14 -35.86 4.42
C ALA A 417 75.28 -35.02 5.39
N LEU A 418 75.72 -33.83 5.79
CA LEU A 418 74.91 -32.87 6.54
C LEU A 418 74.09 -31.98 5.61
N GLU A 419 74.64 -31.59 4.45
CA GLU A 419 73.93 -30.81 3.44
C GLU A 419 72.77 -31.59 2.82
N VAL A 420 72.99 -32.87 2.44
CA VAL A 420 71.91 -33.77 1.99
C VAL A 420 70.82 -33.89 3.05
N ARG A 421 71.20 -34.07 4.32
CA ARG A 421 70.26 -34.17 5.43
C ARG A 421 69.50 -32.87 5.69
N GLU A 422 70.10 -31.71 5.43
CA GLU A 422 69.39 -30.42 5.52
C GLU A 422 68.33 -30.29 4.41
N VAL A 423 68.64 -30.73 3.19
CA VAL A 423 67.68 -30.78 2.07
C VAL A 423 66.52 -31.74 2.40
N GLU A 424 66.82 -32.97 2.85
CA GLU A 424 65.80 -33.94 3.28
C GLU A 424 64.86 -33.36 4.35
N LEU A 425 65.40 -32.67 5.36
CA LEU A 425 64.61 -32.05 6.43
C LEU A 425 63.79 -30.84 5.94
N ARG A 426 64.29 -30.06 4.98
CA ARG A 426 63.54 -28.96 4.35
C ARG A 426 62.38 -29.50 3.54
N GLU A 427 62.60 -30.55 2.74
CA GLU A 427 61.55 -31.20 1.97
C GLU A 427 60.48 -31.84 2.87
N GLU A 428 60.87 -32.47 3.98
CA GLU A 428 59.92 -33.03 4.96
C GLU A 428 59.04 -31.93 5.59
N ILE A 429 59.64 -30.81 6.00
CA ILE A 429 58.90 -29.67 6.56
C ILE A 429 57.94 -29.06 5.53
N GLU A 430 58.37 -28.90 4.26
CA GLU A 430 57.46 -28.46 3.20
C GLU A 430 56.34 -29.46 2.94
N ARG A 431 56.61 -30.77 2.99
CA ARG A 431 55.62 -31.83 2.76
C ARG A 431 54.58 -31.87 3.90
N GLU A 432 55.02 -31.78 5.15
CA GLU A 432 54.11 -31.65 6.30
C GLU A 432 53.25 -30.38 6.19
N LEU A 433 53.83 -29.23 5.85
CA LEU A 433 53.09 -27.97 5.73
C LEU A 433 52.06 -28.05 4.60
N ARG A 434 52.44 -28.55 3.41
CA ARG A 434 51.52 -28.76 2.27
C ARG A 434 50.38 -29.71 2.65
N SER A 435 50.67 -30.80 3.38
CA SER A 435 49.65 -31.73 3.88
C SER A 435 48.69 -31.06 4.85
N LYS A 436 49.21 -30.33 5.85
CA LYS A 436 48.39 -29.64 6.88
C LYS A 436 47.55 -28.51 6.30
N PHE A 437 48.04 -27.80 5.28
CA PHE A 437 47.24 -26.81 4.54
C PHE A 437 46.15 -27.47 3.68
N ALA A 438 46.43 -28.59 3.02
CA ALA A 438 45.42 -29.32 2.24
C ALA A 438 44.31 -29.91 3.14
N GLU A 439 44.68 -30.49 4.27
CA GLU A 439 43.76 -31.03 5.29
C GLU A 439 42.87 -29.92 5.89
N ALA A 440 43.47 -28.82 6.34
CA ALA A 440 42.73 -27.68 6.90
C ALA A 440 41.84 -26.97 5.86
N ALA A 441 42.25 -26.90 4.59
CA ALA A 441 41.42 -26.37 3.52
C ALA A 441 40.21 -27.28 3.23
N ALA A 442 40.43 -28.60 3.17
CA ALA A 442 39.36 -29.57 2.92
C ALA A 442 38.32 -29.58 4.06
N GLU A 443 38.75 -29.68 5.32
CA GLU A 443 37.83 -29.82 6.46
C GLU A 443 36.90 -28.60 6.63
N ASN A 444 37.44 -27.38 6.46
CA ASN A 444 36.64 -26.16 6.61
C ASN A 444 35.74 -25.88 5.39
N HIS A 445 36.26 -25.98 4.16
CA HIS A 445 35.47 -25.64 2.98
C HIS A 445 34.37 -26.67 2.68
N VAL A 446 34.59 -27.97 2.92
CA VAL A 446 33.54 -28.98 2.69
C VAL A 446 32.35 -28.77 3.63
N ALA A 447 32.61 -28.52 4.93
CA ALA A 447 31.55 -28.30 5.91
C ALA A 447 30.68 -27.06 5.62
N ASP A 448 31.31 -25.95 5.20
CA ASP A 448 30.59 -24.73 4.80
C ASP A 448 29.81 -24.95 3.48
N VAL A 449 30.40 -25.62 2.48
CA VAL A 449 29.73 -25.91 1.20
C VAL A 449 28.53 -26.83 1.39
N GLU A 450 28.66 -27.95 2.11
CA GLU A 450 27.52 -28.82 2.46
C GLU A 450 26.43 -28.04 3.21
N GLY A 451 26.84 -27.11 4.08
CA GLY A 451 25.94 -26.22 4.81
C GLY A 451 25.14 -25.27 3.91
N PHE A 452 25.77 -24.71 2.87
CA PHE A 452 25.10 -23.83 1.90
C PHE A 452 24.29 -24.60 0.85
N GLU A 453 24.80 -25.72 0.33
CA GLU A 453 24.05 -26.61 -0.58
C GLU A 453 22.75 -27.09 0.06
N LYS A 454 22.81 -27.50 1.33
CA LYS A 454 21.61 -27.88 2.08
C LYS A 454 20.63 -26.72 2.26
N GLN A 455 21.10 -25.52 2.58
CA GLN A 455 20.22 -24.34 2.67
C GLN A 455 19.57 -24.02 1.31
N LEU A 456 20.32 -24.12 0.22
CA LEU A 456 19.78 -23.93 -1.14
C LEU A 456 18.73 -24.98 -1.49
N GLN A 457 18.93 -26.24 -1.10
CA GLN A 457 17.95 -27.31 -1.27
C GLN A 457 16.70 -27.09 -0.41
N ASP A 458 16.84 -26.75 0.87
CA ASP A 458 15.73 -26.42 1.78
C ASP A 458 14.91 -25.21 1.23
N TYR A 459 15.58 -24.17 0.70
CA TYR A 459 14.93 -23.04 0.06
C TYR A 459 14.21 -23.42 -1.25
N LYS A 460 14.79 -24.33 -2.04
CA LYS A 460 14.20 -24.81 -3.29
C LYS A 460 12.96 -25.66 -3.03
N GLU A 461 13.02 -26.63 -2.12
CA GLU A 461 11.85 -27.43 -1.73
C GLU A 461 10.72 -26.56 -1.15
N HIS A 462 11.06 -25.51 -0.39
CA HIS A 462 10.10 -24.53 0.08
C HIS A 462 9.51 -23.67 -1.05
N ALA A 463 10.29 -23.32 -2.08
CA ALA A 463 9.80 -22.61 -3.26
C ALA A 463 8.84 -23.48 -4.08
N ASP A 464 9.26 -24.71 -4.42
CA ASP A 464 8.47 -25.68 -5.19
C ASP A 464 7.14 -26.01 -4.47
N ALA A 465 7.17 -26.18 -3.14
CA ALA A 465 5.96 -26.41 -2.33
C ALA A 465 5.00 -25.21 -2.35
N LYS A 466 5.54 -23.98 -2.34
CA LYS A 466 4.75 -22.73 -2.36
C LYS A 466 4.19 -22.43 -3.76
N GLU A 467 4.93 -22.72 -4.83
CA GLU A 467 4.43 -22.67 -6.20
C GLU A 467 3.26 -23.66 -6.37
N LYS A 468 3.40 -24.88 -5.85
CA LYS A 468 2.33 -25.88 -5.86
C LYS A 468 1.08 -25.40 -5.10
N GLU A 469 1.21 -24.84 -3.90
CA GLU A 469 0.08 -24.27 -3.15
C GLU A 469 -0.63 -23.16 -3.95
N GLN A 470 0.15 -22.30 -4.61
CA GLN A 470 -0.39 -21.24 -5.47
C GLN A 470 -1.09 -21.80 -6.71
N GLY A 471 -0.55 -22.85 -7.34
CA GLY A 471 -1.18 -23.55 -8.46
C GLY A 471 -2.52 -24.19 -8.08
N GLU A 472 -2.58 -24.91 -6.96
CA GLU A 472 -3.83 -25.49 -6.42
C GLU A 472 -4.86 -24.39 -6.11
N ARG A 473 -4.42 -23.25 -5.56
CA ARG A 473 -5.29 -22.09 -5.29
C ARG A 473 -5.79 -21.41 -6.56
N ILE A 474 -4.97 -21.31 -7.60
CA ILE A 474 -5.37 -20.78 -8.92
C ILE A 474 -6.38 -21.72 -9.60
N HIS A 475 -6.20 -23.04 -9.48
CA HIS A 475 -7.17 -24.03 -9.99
C HIS A 475 -8.54 -23.84 -9.34
N LEU A 476 -8.61 -23.81 -8.00
CA LEU A 476 -9.86 -23.62 -7.25
C LEU A 476 -10.57 -22.31 -7.59
N LEU A 477 -9.83 -21.20 -7.76
CA LEU A 477 -10.40 -19.93 -8.20
C LEU A 477 -10.92 -19.98 -9.65
N THR A 478 -10.24 -20.73 -10.53
CA THR A 478 -10.67 -20.93 -11.92
C THR A 478 -11.97 -21.75 -11.99
N GLU A 479 -12.10 -22.78 -11.16
CA GLU A 479 -13.33 -23.56 -11.01
C GLU A 479 -14.48 -22.73 -10.42
N GLU A 480 -14.21 -21.89 -9.41
CA GLU A 480 -15.22 -21.00 -8.82
C GLU A 480 -15.71 -19.94 -9.82
N CYS A 481 -14.81 -19.35 -10.62
CA CYS A 481 -15.19 -18.45 -11.72
C CYS A 481 -16.04 -19.19 -12.76
N GLY A 482 -15.59 -20.35 -13.25
CA GLY A 482 -16.35 -21.15 -14.22
C GLY A 482 -17.69 -21.69 -13.71
N ALA A 483 -17.92 -21.71 -12.39
CA ALA A 483 -19.21 -21.97 -11.78
C ALA A 483 -20.10 -20.70 -11.74
N LYS A 484 -19.52 -19.53 -11.43
CA LYS A 484 -20.22 -18.23 -11.44
C LYS A 484 -20.64 -17.81 -12.84
N ASP A 485 -19.81 -18.05 -13.85
CA ASP A 485 -20.15 -17.74 -15.25
C ASP A 485 -21.39 -18.52 -15.71
N LYS A 486 -21.49 -19.81 -15.39
CA LYS A 486 -22.68 -20.63 -15.64
C LYS A 486 -23.92 -20.12 -14.89
N GLN A 487 -23.74 -19.57 -13.68
CA GLN A 487 -24.83 -18.93 -12.94
C GLN A 487 -25.28 -17.62 -13.61
N ILE A 488 -24.34 -16.82 -14.13
CA ILE A 488 -24.62 -15.59 -14.90
C ILE A 488 -25.35 -15.93 -16.20
N GLU A 489 -24.91 -16.95 -16.95
CA GLU A 489 -25.60 -17.42 -18.16
C GLU A 489 -27.03 -17.89 -17.87
N ALA A 490 -27.25 -18.66 -16.80
CA ALA A 490 -28.57 -19.10 -16.37
C ALA A 490 -29.49 -17.92 -15.99
N LEU A 491 -28.95 -16.91 -15.31
CA LEU A 491 -29.67 -15.67 -14.98
C LEU A 491 -29.99 -14.85 -16.24
N HIS A 492 -29.06 -14.71 -17.18
CA HIS A 492 -29.32 -14.06 -18.47
C HIS A 492 -30.40 -14.79 -19.29
N GLY A 493 -30.39 -16.13 -19.32
CA GLY A 493 -31.45 -16.92 -19.95
C GLY A 493 -32.84 -16.67 -19.32
N ARG A 494 -32.90 -16.60 -17.99
CA ARG A 494 -34.12 -16.28 -17.24
C ARG A 494 -34.61 -14.86 -17.49
N VAL A 495 -33.71 -13.86 -17.50
CA VAL A 495 -34.04 -12.46 -17.84
C VAL A 495 -34.60 -12.38 -19.27
N LYS A 496 -33.98 -13.08 -20.23
CA LYS A 496 -34.46 -13.14 -21.62
C LYS A 496 -35.88 -13.73 -21.70
N THR A 497 -36.17 -14.78 -20.94
CA THR A 497 -37.52 -15.37 -20.83
C THR A 497 -38.53 -14.37 -20.26
N LEU A 498 -38.19 -13.71 -19.14
CA LEU A 498 -39.04 -12.69 -18.53
C LEU A 498 -39.30 -11.49 -19.45
N MET A 499 -38.31 -11.08 -20.26
CA MET A 499 -38.52 -10.03 -21.27
C MET A 499 -39.50 -10.47 -22.37
N THR A 500 -39.46 -11.74 -22.80
CA THR A 500 -40.48 -12.27 -23.74
C THR A 500 -41.86 -12.39 -23.12
N GLU A 501 -41.97 -12.77 -21.84
CA GLU A 501 -43.25 -12.79 -21.10
C GLU A 501 -43.84 -11.37 -20.97
N VAL A 502 -43.03 -10.37 -20.61
CA VAL A 502 -43.45 -8.96 -20.56
C VAL A 502 -43.88 -8.44 -21.93
N GLY A 503 -43.16 -8.79 -23.01
CA GLY A 503 -43.56 -8.44 -24.38
C GLY A 503 -44.91 -9.06 -24.78
N ASN A 504 -45.15 -10.31 -24.40
CA ASN A 504 -46.46 -10.96 -24.63
C ASN A 504 -47.59 -10.26 -23.85
N ILE A 505 -47.36 -9.92 -22.58
CA ILE A 505 -48.33 -9.18 -21.75
C ILE A 505 -48.62 -7.79 -22.34
N GLN A 506 -47.61 -7.11 -22.90
CA GLN A 506 -47.80 -5.84 -23.60
C GLN A 506 -48.68 -6.00 -24.85
N MET A 507 -48.43 -7.01 -25.69
CA MET A 507 -49.28 -7.30 -26.86
C MET A 507 -50.73 -7.65 -26.48
N GLU A 508 -50.93 -8.42 -25.40
CA GLU A 508 -52.28 -8.71 -24.90
C GLU A 508 -52.97 -7.46 -24.34
N LEU A 509 -52.25 -6.59 -23.63
CA LEU A 509 -52.78 -5.33 -23.12
C LEU A 509 -53.17 -4.37 -24.26
N GLU A 510 -52.36 -4.24 -25.30
CA GLU A 510 -52.69 -3.47 -26.50
C GLU A 510 -53.90 -4.05 -27.24
N LYS A 511 -53.97 -5.38 -27.38
CA LYS A 511 -55.13 -6.07 -27.95
C LYS A 511 -56.40 -5.78 -27.15
N LYS A 512 -56.34 -5.87 -25.81
CA LYS A 512 -57.48 -5.56 -24.92
C LYS A 512 -57.86 -4.08 -24.95
N SER A 513 -56.89 -3.17 -25.04
CA SER A 513 -57.15 -1.73 -25.20
C SER A 513 -57.83 -1.43 -26.54
N ASN A 514 -57.45 -2.12 -27.62
CA ASN A 514 -58.11 -2.02 -28.93
C ASN A 514 -59.51 -2.66 -28.93
N GLU A 515 -59.71 -3.80 -28.25
CA GLU A 515 -61.04 -4.38 -28.02
C GLU A 515 -61.95 -3.39 -27.27
N LEU A 516 -61.48 -2.81 -26.16
CA LEU A 516 -62.22 -1.79 -25.39
C LEU A 516 -62.52 -0.53 -26.22
N ARG A 517 -61.58 -0.03 -27.01
CA ARG A 517 -61.79 1.09 -27.94
C ARG A 517 -62.87 0.79 -28.99
N ASN A 518 -62.96 -0.47 -29.44
CA ASN A 518 -64.00 -0.92 -30.37
C ASN A 518 -65.35 -1.15 -29.69
N PHE A 519 -65.38 -1.56 -28.41
CA PHE A 519 -66.61 -1.56 -27.61
C PHE A 519 -67.13 -0.15 -27.36
N GLY A 520 -66.26 0.81 -27.01
CA GLY A 520 -66.61 2.23 -26.87
C GLY A 520 -67.33 2.76 -28.11
N LYS A 521 -66.70 2.63 -29.29
CA LYS A 521 -67.32 3.00 -30.58
C LYS A 521 -68.71 2.38 -30.82
N LYS A 522 -68.89 1.10 -30.48
CA LYS A 522 -70.19 0.40 -30.62
C LYS A 522 -71.24 0.94 -29.64
N THR A 523 -70.83 1.25 -28.41
CA THR A 523 -71.70 1.88 -27.40
C THR A 523 -72.09 3.30 -27.82
N ASP A 524 -71.14 4.11 -28.31
CA ASP A 524 -71.40 5.45 -28.84
C ASP A 524 -72.35 5.42 -30.05
N GLU A 525 -72.17 4.45 -30.96
CA GLU A 525 -73.06 4.23 -32.10
C GLU A 525 -74.47 3.78 -31.68
N TYR A 526 -74.57 2.93 -30.66
CA TYR A 526 -75.86 2.51 -30.08
C TYR A 526 -76.58 3.66 -29.36
N ILE A 527 -75.85 4.47 -28.58
CA ILE A 527 -76.39 5.68 -27.93
C ILE A 527 -76.91 6.63 -29.01
N ARG A 528 -76.10 6.97 -30.01
CA ARG A 528 -76.50 7.84 -31.13
C ARG A 528 -77.73 7.32 -31.87
N LYS A 529 -77.83 6.01 -32.12
CA LYS A 529 -79.02 5.39 -32.73
C LYS A 529 -80.25 5.48 -31.85
N ARG A 530 -80.11 5.30 -30.53
CA ARG A 530 -81.21 5.43 -29.56
C ARG A 530 -81.67 6.89 -29.44
N GLU A 531 -80.74 7.84 -29.40
CA GLU A 531 -81.01 9.27 -29.41
C GLU A 531 -81.78 9.65 -30.69
N GLN A 532 -81.29 9.25 -31.87
CA GLN A 532 -81.99 9.47 -33.14
C GLN A 532 -83.41 8.88 -33.17
N GLN A 533 -83.61 7.68 -32.61
CA GLN A 533 -84.94 7.08 -32.46
C GLN A 533 -85.84 7.88 -31.51
N GLN A 534 -85.30 8.41 -30.40
CA GLN A 534 -86.04 9.25 -29.46
C GLN A 534 -86.38 10.62 -30.06
N THR A 535 -85.43 11.28 -30.74
CA THR A 535 -85.67 12.51 -31.51
C THR A 535 -86.79 12.28 -32.52
N HIS A 536 -86.71 11.21 -33.32
CA HIS A 536 -87.72 10.92 -34.34
C HIS A 536 -89.11 10.55 -33.77
N ALA A 537 -89.16 9.92 -32.59
CA ALA A 537 -90.41 9.68 -31.88
C ALA A 537 -91.02 10.98 -31.32
N LEU A 538 -90.19 11.91 -30.84
CA LEU A 538 -90.61 13.23 -30.38
C LEU A 538 -91.05 14.13 -31.55
N GLU A 539 -90.33 14.13 -32.68
CA GLU A 539 -90.72 14.79 -33.93
C GLU A 539 -92.11 14.34 -34.37
N LYS A 540 -92.37 13.03 -34.41
CA LYS A 540 -93.70 12.49 -34.73
C LYS A 540 -94.77 12.90 -33.73
N LYS A 541 -94.44 12.95 -32.43
CA LYS A 541 -95.40 13.43 -31.41
C LYS A 541 -95.70 14.93 -31.60
N ILE A 542 -94.71 15.74 -31.95
CA ILE A 542 -94.88 17.17 -32.26
C ILE A 542 -95.74 17.34 -33.52
N GLN A 543 -95.48 16.58 -34.59
CA GLN A 543 -96.28 16.59 -35.83
C GLN A 543 -97.74 16.17 -35.57
N ASN A 544 -97.97 15.14 -34.76
CA ASN A 544 -99.33 14.75 -34.37
C ASN A 544 -100.03 15.85 -33.56
N LEU A 545 -99.36 16.42 -32.55
CA LEU A 545 -99.91 17.52 -31.74
C LEU A 545 -100.17 18.79 -32.58
N GLN A 546 -99.36 19.05 -33.61
CA GLN A 546 -99.61 20.11 -34.59
C GLN A 546 -100.87 19.80 -35.42
N ALA A 547 -101.02 18.59 -35.93
CA ALA A 547 -102.22 18.19 -36.67
C ALA A 547 -103.50 18.20 -35.81
N GLU A 548 -103.42 17.78 -34.55
CA GLU A 548 -104.52 17.87 -33.56
C GLU A 548 -104.87 19.33 -33.24
N HIS A 549 -103.87 20.20 -33.10
CA HIS A 549 -104.04 21.64 -32.89
C HIS A 549 -104.68 22.33 -34.11
N ASP A 550 -104.25 21.98 -35.32
CA ASP A 550 -104.80 22.54 -36.56
C ASP A 550 -106.24 22.04 -36.82
N GLN A 551 -106.57 20.81 -36.42
CA GLN A 551 -107.95 20.32 -36.36
C GLN A 551 -108.78 21.10 -35.33
N ALA A 552 -108.25 21.35 -34.14
CA ALA A 552 -108.93 22.14 -33.11
C ALA A 552 -109.16 23.59 -33.56
N LEU A 553 -108.19 24.22 -34.23
CA LEU A 553 -108.34 25.52 -34.89
C LEU A 553 -109.41 25.47 -35.99
N SER A 554 -109.45 24.43 -36.81
CA SER A 554 -110.47 24.27 -37.85
C SER A 554 -111.89 24.13 -37.26
N HIS A 555 -112.04 23.39 -36.16
CA HIS A 555 -113.32 23.31 -35.44
C HIS A 555 -113.71 24.62 -34.75
N LEU A 556 -112.74 25.37 -34.20
CA LEU A 556 -113.01 26.71 -33.65
C LEU A 556 -113.45 27.68 -34.76
N GLN A 557 -112.75 27.72 -35.89
CA GLN A 557 -113.13 28.55 -37.05
C GLN A 557 -114.48 28.15 -37.66
N GLN A 558 -114.83 26.86 -37.63
CA GLN A 558 -116.17 26.40 -38.02
C GLN A 558 -117.21 26.92 -37.03
N ARG A 559 -116.98 26.78 -35.72
CA ARG A 559 -117.90 27.28 -34.68
C ARG A 559 -118.02 28.80 -34.69
N GLU A 560 -116.94 29.53 -35.01
CA GLU A 560 -116.96 30.99 -35.20
C GLU A 560 -117.89 31.36 -36.37
N LYS A 561 -117.81 30.65 -37.50
CA LYS A 561 -118.75 30.84 -38.63
C LYS A 561 -120.19 30.49 -38.27
N GLU A 562 -120.41 29.36 -37.59
CA GLU A 562 -121.74 28.97 -37.11
C GLU A 562 -122.33 30.02 -36.14
N LEU A 563 -121.49 30.65 -35.31
CA LEU A 563 -121.88 31.76 -34.45
C LEU A 563 -122.08 33.07 -35.22
N GLU A 564 -121.28 33.38 -36.25
CA GLU A 564 -121.52 34.53 -37.13
C GLU A 564 -122.83 34.37 -37.93
N GLU A 565 -123.12 33.17 -38.42
CA GLU A 565 -124.38 32.80 -39.07
C GLU A 565 -125.56 32.95 -38.11
N GLN A 566 -125.48 32.42 -36.88
CA GLN A 566 -126.51 32.61 -35.84
C GLN A 566 -126.68 34.08 -35.43
N LEU A 567 -125.60 34.84 -35.34
CA LEU A 567 -125.64 36.26 -34.97
C LEU A 567 -126.20 37.11 -36.12
N ASN A 568 -126.00 36.69 -37.38
CA ASN A 568 -126.64 37.30 -38.54
C ASN A 568 -128.12 36.90 -38.66
N SER A 569 -128.51 35.63 -38.43
CA SER A 569 -129.92 35.25 -38.40
C SER A 569 -130.67 35.95 -37.26
N LEU A 570 -130.06 36.11 -36.07
CA LEU A 570 -130.62 36.89 -34.96
C LEU A 570 -130.68 38.41 -35.23
N LYS A 571 -129.84 38.95 -36.14
CA LYS A 571 -130.00 40.33 -36.65
C LYS A 571 -131.16 40.44 -37.63
N GLU A 572 -131.36 39.42 -38.48
CA GLU A 572 -132.48 39.37 -39.42
C GLU A 572 -133.82 39.15 -38.69
N GLU A 573 -133.88 38.30 -37.66
CA GLU A 573 -135.08 38.10 -36.83
C GLU A 573 -135.42 39.34 -35.98
N LYS A 574 -134.44 40.11 -35.52
CA LYS A 574 -134.67 41.38 -34.80
C LYS A 574 -135.15 42.54 -35.70
N SER A 575 -135.62 42.25 -36.91
CA SER A 575 -136.17 43.23 -37.86
C SER A 575 -137.68 43.52 -37.73
N LYS A 576 -138.35 43.10 -36.65
CA LYS A 576 -139.68 43.62 -36.22
C LYS A 576 -139.95 43.51 -34.71
N PRO A 577 -140.84 44.37 -34.15
CA PRO A 577 -141.27 44.31 -32.75
C PRO A 577 -142.61 43.57 -32.57
N VAL A 578 -142.88 43.02 -31.37
CA VAL A 578 -144.20 42.91 -30.71
C VAL A 578 -144.04 42.49 -29.23
N GLN A 579 -145.14 42.46 -28.48
CA GLN A 579 -145.22 42.32 -27.01
C GLN A 579 -145.50 40.87 -26.55
N SER A 580 -145.30 40.62 -25.25
CA SER A 580 -145.99 39.63 -24.38
C SER A 580 -146.17 38.18 -24.82
N GLU A 581 -145.65 37.23 -24.00
CA GLU A 581 -146.52 36.33 -23.20
C GLU A 581 -145.74 35.58 -22.09
N GLU A 582 -146.46 34.76 -21.32
CA GLU A 582 -146.08 34.05 -20.09
C GLU A 582 -146.12 32.52 -20.34
N VAL A 583 -145.29 31.70 -19.63
CA VAL A 583 -145.49 30.27 -19.26
C VAL A 583 -144.15 29.53 -18.96
N GLN A 584 -143.89 29.32 -17.66
CA GLN A 584 -143.69 28.03 -16.94
C GLN A 584 -142.65 26.94 -17.35
N THR A 585 -141.98 26.38 -16.31
CA THR A 585 -141.18 25.11 -16.24
C THR A 585 -139.79 25.13 -16.94
N VAL A 586 -138.73 24.44 -16.50
CA VAL A 586 -138.54 23.28 -15.57
C VAL A 586 -137.30 23.50 -14.65
N ASP A 587 -137.39 22.99 -13.42
CA ASP A 587 -136.36 22.64 -12.41
C ASP A 587 -134.88 23.02 -12.60
N ALA A 588 -134.34 23.72 -11.59
CA ALA A 588 -132.91 23.78 -11.29
C ALA A 588 -132.62 22.98 -10.00
N PRO A 589 -131.77 21.93 -10.03
CA PRO A 589 -131.39 21.19 -8.83
C PRO A 589 -130.31 21.94 -8.04
N GLU A 590 -130.65 22.21 -6.78
CA GLU A 590 -129.81 22.35 -5.60
C GLU A 590 -128.31 22.03 -5.77
N GLU A 591 -127.44 23.01 -5.49
CA GLU A 591 -126.06 22.75 -5.08
C GLU A 591 -126.05 22.12 -3.67
N GLN A 592 -126.34 20.82 -3.59
CA GLN A 592 -126.19 20.06 -2.36
C GLN A 592 -124.71 20.04 -1.94
N GLN A 593 -124.46 20.24 -0.64
CA GLN A 593 -123.13 20.06 -0.04
C GLN A 593 -122.96 18.60 0.44
N PRO A 594 -122.11 17.79 -0.20
CA PRO A 594 -121.53 16.63 0.48
C PRO A 594 -120.00 16.53 0.28
N SER A 595 -119.22 17.36 0.98
CA SER A 595 -117.75 17.23 0.97
C SER A 595 -117.04 17.57 2.28
N ALA A 596 -117.74 17.80 3.39
CA ALA A 596 -117.10 17.85 4.72
C ALA A 596 -116.34 16.56 5.04
N GLN A 597 -116.87 15.40 4.63
CA GLN A 597 -116.19 14.10 4.75
C GLN A 597 -114.99 13.98 3.81
N GLN A 598 -115.10 14.43 2.56
CA GLN A 598 -113.98 14.45 1.61
C GLN A 598 -112.86 15.41 2.04
N LEU A 599 -113.20 16.54 2.68
CA LEU A 599 -112.22 17.44 3.28
C LEU A 599 -111.52 16.78 4.47
N THR A 600 -112.23 16.11 5.38
CA THR A 600 -111.56 15.38 6.47
C THR A 600 -110.74 14.18 5.97
N GLU A 601 -111.16 13.52 4.89
CA GLU A 601 -110.39 12.43 4.26
C GLU A 601 -109.14 12.97 3.56
N LEU A 602 -109.22 14.12 2.88
CA LEU A 602 -108.05 14.79 2.29
C LEU A 602 -107.11 15.37 3.36
N GLU A 603 -107.63 15.91 4.46
CA GLU A 603 -106.84 16.32 5.64
C GLU A 603 -106.14 15.12 6.29
N GLN A 604 -106.79 13.95 6.35
CA GLN A 604 -106.17 12.73 6.84
C GLN A 604 -105.09 12.22 5.88
N GLN A 605 -105.35 12.17 4.57
CA GLN A 605 -104.35 11.80 3.55
C GLN A 605 -103.17 12.80 3.48
N LEU A 606 -103.39 14.07 3.82
CA LEU A 606 -102.34 15.07 4.02
C LEU A 606 -101.50 14.75 5.26
N LYS A 607 -102.13 14.51 6.42
CA LYS A 607 -101.42 14.11 7.65
C LYS A 607 -100.60 12.83 7.46
N GLU A 608 -101.16 11.80 6.83
CA GLU A 608 -100.45 10.54 6.53
C GLU A 608 -99.24 10.75 5.61
N LYS A 609 -99.31 11.72 4.68
CA LYS A 609 -98.17 12.11 3.83
C LYS A 609 -97.17 13.01 4.54
N ASP A 610 -97.61 13.92 5.40
CA ASP A 610 -96.73 14.74 6.23
C ASP A 610 -95.97 13.87 7.23
N GLU A 611 -96.63 12.90 7.88
CA GLU A 611 -95.97 11.88 8.72
C GLU A 611 -94.97 11.03 7.93
N LEU A 612 -95.28 10.66 6.69
CA LEU A 612 -94.35 9.95 5.80
C LEU A 612 -93.15 10.83 5.40
N ILE A 613 -93.35 12.12 5.13
CA ILE A 613 -92.27 13.09 4.85
C ILE A 613 -91.40 13.29 6.10
N GLU A 614 -92.01 13.39 7.28
CA GLU A 614 -91.31 13.46 8.56
C GLU A 614 -90.48 12.21 8.83
N LYS A 615 -91.03 11.03 8.52
CA LYS A 615 -90.33 9.75 8.64
C LYS A 615 -89.15 9.67 7.67
N LEU A 616 -89.36 9.97 6.39
CA LEU A 616 -88.30 10.03 5.38
C LEU A 616 -87.22 11.07 5.71
N ARG A 617 -87.56 12.19 6.36
CA ARG A 617 -86.59 13.17 6.86
C ARG A 617 -85.75 12.62 8.01
N ARG A 618 -86.36 11.90 8.96
CA ARG A 618 -85.62 11.20 10.02
C ARG A 618 -84.73 10.11 9.46
N ASP A 619 -85.23 9.26 8.56
CA ASP A 619 -84.44 8.24 7.87
C ASP A 619 -83.24 8.87 7.11
N LEU A 620 -83.42 10.06 6.51
CA LEU A 620 -82.34 10.80 5.84
C LEU A 620 -81.28 11.35 6.81
N VAL A 621 -81.69 11.84 7.99
CA VAL A 621 -80.77 12.34 9.03
C VAL A 621 -80.02 11.16 9.68
N GLU A 622 -80.72 10.08 10.00
CA GLU A 622 -80.17 8.88 10.62
C GLU A 622 -79.20 8.13 9.70
N HIS A 623 -79.32 8.27 8.37
CA HIS A 623 -78.34 7.77 7.40
C HIS A 623 -77.27 8.78 6.95
N CYS A 624 -77.36 10.07 7.27
CA CYS A 624 -76.38 11.10 6.84
C CYS A 624 -75.59 11.77 7.99
N CYS A 625 -75.84 11.41 9.26
CA CYS A 625 -75.21 12.03 10.42
C CYS A 625 -74.38 11.06 11.28
N GLU A 626 -73.34 10.43 10.69
CA GLU A 626 -72.13 10.14 11.48
C GLU A 626 -71.44 11.49 11.80
N PRO A 627 -71.06 11.77 13.06
CA PRO A 627 -70.48 13.05 13.44
C PRO A 627 -69.03 13.19 12.93
N PRO A 628 -68.63 14.32 12.32
CA PRO A 628 -67.24 14.60 12.04
C PRO A 628 -66.50 14.87 13.36
N GLU A 629 -65.45 14.10 13.65
CA GLU A 629 -64.55 14.39 14.77
C GLU A 629 -63.79 15.70 14.54
N VAL A 630 -63.54 16.43 15.63
CA VAL A 630 -62.91 17.76 15.60
C VAL A 630 -61.40 17.62 15.73
N GLU A 631 -60.66 17.95 14.67
CA GLU A 631 -59.24 18.31 14.77
C GLU A 631 -58.98 19.71 14.19
N ASP A 632 -58.54 20.63 15.04
CA ASP A 632 -57.96 21.90 14.64
C ASP A 632 -56.58 21.68 13.99
N THR A 633 -56.31 22.27 12.81
CA THR A 633 -54.96 22.77 12.51
C THR A 633 -54.92 23.83 11.40
N SER A 634 -54.52 25.04 11.81
CA SER A 634 -53.93 26.17 11.07
C SER A 634 -53.71 26.11 9.54
N GLU A 635 -54.24 27.12 8.85
CA GLU A 635 -53.66 27.93 7.75
C GLU A 635 -52.67 27.30 6.72
N GLY A 636 -52.99 27.34 5.41
CA GLY A 636 -52.12 26.73 4.38
C GLY A 636 -52.05 27.27 2.93
N ARG A 637 -52.73 28.37 2.55
CA ARG A 637 -52.61 29.10 1.26
C ARG A 637 -52.65 28.30 -0.09
N ARG A 638 -53.79 28.43 -0.79
CA ARG A 638 -53.93 28.67 -2.26
C ARG A 638 -52.91 28.03 -3.25
N LYS A 639 -53.37 27.11 -4.10
CA LYS A 639 -53.57 27.37 -5.56
C LYS A 639 -54.20 26.18 -6.30
N ASP A 640 -54.75 26.48 -7.47
CA ASP A 640 -55.62 25.64 -8.28
C ASP A 640 -54.86 24.59 -9.12
N ARG A 641 -55.37 23.35 -9.15
CA ARG A 641 -55.51 22.60 -10.41
C ARG A 641 -56.51 21.45 -10.31
N SER A 642 -57.35 21.32 -11.32
CA SER A 642 -58.38 20.27 -11.45
C SER A 642 -57.77 18.93 -11.89
N GLN A 643 -58.35 17.80 -11.47
CA GLN A 643 -58.79 16.72 -12.38
C GLN A 643 -59.54 15.55 -11.71
N SER A 644 -60.46 14.96 -12.51
CA SER A 644 -60.97 13.57 -12.49
C SER A 644 -61.66 12.97 -11.25
N LEU A 645 -62.81 12.32 -11.54
CA LEU A 645 -63.51 11.37 -10.68
C LEU A 645 -62.58 10.27 -10.11
N ALA A 646 -62.81 9.89 -8.85
CA ALA A 646 -62.35 8.62 -8.28
C ALA A 646 -63.54 7.70 -7.99
N VAL A 647 -63.38 6.41 -8.29
CA VAL A 647 -64.42 5.38 -8.09
C VAL A 647 -64.44 4.92 -6.62
N VAL A 648 -65.64 4.65 -6.09
CA VAL A 648 -65.84 4.07 -4.75
C VAL A 648 -65.28 2.64 -4.71
N GLY A 649 -64.32 2.36 -3.83
CA GLY A 649 -63.76 1.01 -3.67
C GLY A 649 -62.78 0.81 -2.48
N ASP A 650 -63.15 -0.10 -1.58
CA ASP A 650 -62.29 -0.91 -0.68
C ASP A 650 -61.27 -0.23 0.25
N ASP A 651 -61.75 0.58 1.20
CA ASP A 651 -60.92 1.08 2.31
C ASP A 651 -60.57 -0.01 3.38
N LYS A 652 -61.15 -1.21 3.26
CA LYS A 652 -60.92 -2.33 4.21
C LYS A 652 -59.53 -2.97 4.09
N PHE A 653 -58.77 -2.70 3.03
CA PHE A 653 -57.43 -3.29 2.85
C PHE A 653 -56.31 -2.47 3.53
N ARG A 654 -56.41 -1.13 3.55
CA ARG A 654 -55.34 -0.24 4.04
C ARG A 654 -55.02 -0.43 5.53
N ARG A 655 -56.04 -0.62 6.38
CA ARG A 655 -55.87 -0.83 7.83
C ARG A 655 -55.06 -2.10 8.20
N ARG A 656 -54.87 -3.05 7.27
CA ARG A 656 -54.03 -4.26 7.48
C ARG A 656 -52.54 -4.05 7.18
N ALA A 657 -52.17 -3.00 6.45
CA ALA A 657 -50.77 -2.69 6.16
C ALA A 657 -50.11 -1.92 7.31
N ALA A 658 -50.78 -0.89 7.85
CA ALA A 658 -50.26 -0.03 8.93
C ALA A 658 -49.84 -0.83 10.17
N ASN A 659 -50.69 -1.74 10.65
CA ASN A 659 -50.40 -2.57 11.82
C ASN A 659 -49.14 -3.45 11.66
N LYS A 660 -48.78 -3.87 10.44
CA LYS A 660 -47.54 -4.64 10.21
C LYS A 660 -46.28 -3.77 10.33
N PHE A 661 -46.34 -2.52 9.88
CA PHE A 661 -45.24 -1.58 10.05
C PHE A 661 -45.00 -1.23 11.53
N GLN A 662 -46.07 -1.05 12.31
CA GLN A 662 -45.94 -0.67 13.72
C GLN A 662 -45.34 -1.80 14.59
N CYS A 663 -45.61 -3.07 14.26
CA CYS A 663 -44.89 -4.21 14.86
C CYS A 663 -43.39 -4.21 14.53
N LEU A 664 -43.00 -3.84 13.30
CA LEU A 664 -41.61 -3.85 12.85
C LEU A 664 -40.78 -2.72 13.51
N VAL A 665 -41.35 -1.51 13.62
CA VAL A 665 -40.72 -0.37 14.33
C VAL A 665 -40.51 -0.69 15.82
N ASN A 666 -41.42 -1.43 16.44
CA ASN A 666 -41.29 -1.90 17.82
C ASN A 666 -40.27 -3.05 18.01
N GLN A 667 -39.78 -3.69 16.93
CA GLN A 667 -38.67 -4.64 16.99
C GLN A 667 -37.31 -3.95 16.85
N MET A 668 -37.17 -2.92 16.01
CA MET A 668 -35.89 -2.25 15.78
C MET A 668 -35.48 -1.25 16.88
N THR A 669 -36.35 -0.99 17.87
CA THR A 669 -36.12 -0.01 18.95
C THR A 669 -35.62 -0.63 20.27
N LYS A 670 -35.34 -1.93 20.32
CA LYS A 670 -34.77 -2.63 21.49
C LYS A 670 -33.40 -3.22 21.16
N GLY A 671 -32.34 -2.53 21.61
CA GLY A 671 -30.96 -3.02 21.47
C GLY A 671 -30.71 -4.32 22.26
N PRO A 672 -29.92 -5.27 21.73
CA PRO A 672 -29.65 -6.53 22.40
C PRO A 672 -28.56 -6.40 23.47
N ASP A 673 -28.93 -6.60 24.73
CA ASP A 673 -27.99 -6.64 25.84
C ASP A 673 -27.34 -8.02 26.02
N LYS A 674 -26.28 -8.09 26.83
CA LYS A 674 -25.31 -9.20 26.83
C LYS A 674 -25.76 -10.48 27.53
N LYS A 675 -25.32 -11.62 26.96
CA LYS A 675 -25.07 -12.95 27.56
C LYS A 675 -26.27 -13.73 28.16
N THR A 676 -26.39 -15.00 27.75
CA THR A 676 -26.40 -16.14 28.71
C THR A 676 -26.10 -17.47 28.03
N THR A 677 -25.40 -18.36 28.73
CA THR A 677 -25.37 -19.81 28.47
C THR A 677 -26.66 -20.44 29.05
N SER A 678 -27.15 -21.60 28.62
CA SER A 678 -26.52 -22.91 28.93
C SER A 678 -27.21 -24.11 28.22
N LYS A 679 -26.53 -25.27 28.30
CA LYS A 679 -26.98 -26.65 28.00
C LYS A 679 -28.32 -26.98 28.70
N SER A 680 -29.10 -27.99 28.31
CA SER A 680 -28.77 -29.44 28.32
C SER A 680 -29.86 -30.24 27.57
N VAL A 681 -29.89 -31.58 27.45
CA VAL A 681 -29.24 -32.71 28.16
C VAL A 681 -28.65 -33.70 27.12
N GLU A 682 -27.71 -34.61 27.43
CA GLU A 682 -27.93 -36.09 27.57
C GLU A 682 -26.86 -36.85 26.74
N LYS A 683 -26.32 -38.07 26.94
CA LYS A 683 -26.12 -39.14 27.99
C LYS A 683 -24.75 -39.80 27.60
N LEU A 684 -23.83 -40.33 28.41
CA LEU A 684 -23.57 -40.49 29.86
C LEU A 684 -22.12 -39.96 30.14
N ASN A 685 -21.22 -40.40 31.04
CA ASN A 685 -21.13 -41.36 32.16
C ASN A 685 -20.05 -40.80 33.15
N VAL A 686 -20.11 -40.99 34.48
CA VAL A 686 -19.47 -42.07 35.28
C VAL A 686 -18.01 -42.35 34.86
N VAL A 687 -16.95 -42.03 35.63
CA VAL A 687 -16.70 -42.15 37.10
C VAL A 687 -16.04 -40.88 37.73
N ASN A 688 -16.09 -40.74 39.06
CA ASN A 688 -15.54 -39.68 39.94
C ASN A 688 -14.69 -40.37 41.07
N PRO A 689 -13.89 -39.74 41.98
CA PRO A 689 -13.92 -38.37 42.53
C PRO A 689 -12.50 -37.73 42.76
N GLN A 690 -12.15 -36.78 43.65
CA GLN A 690 -12.78 -36.11 44.83
C GLN A 690 -12.23 -34.63 45.01
N PRO A 691 -12.01 -33.94 46.19
CA PRO A 691 -12.23 -32.47 46.27
C PRO A 691 -11.15 -31.56 46.96
N ALA A 692 -11.13 -30.26 46.63
CA ALA A 692 -10.86 -29.14 47.57
C ALA A 692 -10.98 -27.76 46.86
N ALA A 693 -11.43 -26.64 47.46
CA ALA A 693 -12.23 -26.42 48.68
C ALA A 693 -12.79 -24.96 48.71
N ALA A 694 -13.71 -24.68 49.65
CA ALA A 694 -14.08 -23.36 50.22
C ALA A 694 -14.99 -22.34 49.45
N LYS A 695 -15.58 -21.44 50.25
CA LYS A 695 -16.72 -20.50 50.04
C LYS A 695 -16.88 -19.65 51.35
N PRO A 696 -17.73 -18.61 51.49
CA PRO A 696 -17.88 -17.39 50.66
C PRO A 696 -17.68 -15.98 51.38
N PRO A 697 -18.68 -15.17 51.86
CA PRO A 697 -18.75 -13.69 51.61
C PRO A 697 -19.07 -12.86 52.93
N PRO A 698 -19.95 -11.81 53.06
CA PRO A 698 -20.57 -10.78 52.15
C PRO A 698 -20.74 -9.31 52.73
N THR A 699 -21.46 -8.42 51.99
CA THR A 699 -22.26 -7.21 52.45
C THR A 699 -21.55 -5.83 52.70
N PRO A 700 -22.27 -4.68 52.91
CA PRO A 700 -23.14 -3.97 51.93
C PRO A 700 -23.09 -2.39 51.99
N SER A 701 -24.13 -1.72 51.40
CA SER A 701 -24.65 -0.32 51.63
C SER A 701 -24.24 0.82 50.66
N SER A 702 -24.96 1.96 50.52
CA SER A 702 -26.43 2.20 50.37
C SER A 702 -26.77 3.69 50.07
N ARG A 703 -27.65 3.98 49.08
CA ARG A 703 -28.38 5.28 48.87
C ARG A 703 -27.48 6.53 48.62
N ASP A 704 -27.95 7.71 48.18
CA ASP A 704 -29.30 8.28 47.93
C ASP A 704 -29.28 9.39 46.85
N LYS A 705 -30.44 9.65 46.20
CA LYS A 705 -30.96 10.91 45.56
C LYS A 705 -30.12 11.81 44.60
N SER A 706 -30.79 12.22 43.51
CA SER A 706 -30.45 13.26 42.50
C SER A 706 -31.00 14.66 42.91
N PRO A 707 -31.03 15.72 42.04
CA PRO A 707 -30.30 16.02 40.79
C PRO A 707 -29.69 17.46 40.72
N ALA A 708 -28.99 17.84 39.62
CA ALA A 708 -29.24 19.07 38.80
C ALA A 708 -28.01 19.61 38.02
N ALA A 709 -28.31 20.22 36.85
CA ALA A 709 -27.62 21.35 36.18
C ALA A 709 -26.12 21.30 35.76
N ALA A 710 -25.94 21.19 34.43
CA ALA A 710 -25.14 22.09 33.57
C ALA A 710 -23.61 21.89 33.32
N ARG A 711 -23.25 22.26 32.07
CA ARG A 711 -21.92 22.66 31.53
C ARG A 711 -20.81 21.62 31.37
N SER A 712 -20.79 21.04 30.17
CA SER A 712 -19.65 21.05 29.22
C SER A 712 -18.22 21.29 29.74
N LYS A 713 -17.36 20.28 29.55
CA LYS A 713 -15.97 20.40 29.08
C LYS A 713 -15.45 19.05 28.56
N SER A 714 -14.39 19.08 27.76
CA SER A 714 -13.83 17.92 27.04
C SER A 714 -13.03 16.96 27.95
N PRO A 715 -12.95 15.66 27.60
CA PRO A 715 -12.17 14.68 28.35
C PRO A 715 -10.68 14.73 27.97
N SER A 716 -9.84 15.26 28.85
CA SER A 716 -8.38 15.11 28.77
C SER A 716 -7.92 13.84 29.48
N LEU A 717 -7.74 12.74 28.74
CA LEU A 717 -7.25 11.47 29.28
C LEU A 717 -5.72 11.36 29.23
N LEU A 718 -5.06 12.20 30.02
CA LEU A 718 -3.62 12.07 30.29
C LEU A 718 -3.43 11.16 31.52
N THR A 719 -3.46 9.83 31.32
CA THR A 719 -3.44 8.86 32.42
C THR A 719 -2.38 7.76 32.24
N ARG A 720 -1.21 7.99 32.84
CA ARG A 720 -0.34 6.99 33.49
C ARG A 720 -0.27 5.59 32.84
N LEU A 721 0.74 5.38 32.00
CA LEU A 721 1.47 4.11 32.03
C LEU A 721 2.86 4.35 32.62
N ARG A 722 3.19 3.58 33.66
CA ARG A 722 4.43 3.66 34.44
C ARG A 722 4.89 2.24 34.71
N ASP A 723 5.81 1.73 33.89
CA ASP A 723 6.61 0.54 34.17
C ASP A 723 7.94 0.69 33.39
N ARG A 724 9.09 0.82 34.06
CA ARG A 724 9.99 -0.22 34.60
C ARG A 724 11.22 -0.44 33.71
N SER A 725 12.25 0.40 33.92
CA SER A 725 13.60 0.14 33.44
C SER A 725 14.25 -1.04 34.20
N PRO A 726 14.97 -1.95 33.54
CA PRO A 726 15.85 -2.92 34.20
C PRO A 726 17.30 -2.44 34.30
N ASN A 727 17.91 -2.72 35.45
CA ASN A 727 19.34 -2.79 35.85
C ASN A 727 20.40 -2.56 34.75
N LYS A 728 21.40 -1.69 34.94
CA LYS A 728 22.53 -1.79 35.89
C LYS A 728 23.36 -3.09 35.80
N ALA A 729 24.40 -3.06 34.97
CA ALA A 729 25.68 -3.76 35.17
C ALA A 729 26.79 -2.71 34.89
N ARG A 730 27.62 -2.28 35.84
CA ARG A 730 28.65 -3.01 36.62
C ARG A 730 29.87 -3.35 35.76
N SER A 731 30.59 -2.31 35.33
CA SER A 731 31.95 -2.40 34.81
C SER A 731 32.94 -2.83 35.91
N PRO A 732 33.94 -3.67 35.59
CA PRO A 732 35.09 -3.91 36.46
C PRO A 732 36.15 -2.82 36.26
N ALA A 733 36.80 -2.40 37.34
CA ALA A 733 38.03 -1.63 37.25
C ALA A 733 39.23 -2.58 37.11
N ILE A 734 40.24 -2.18 36.35
CA ILE A 734 41.60 -2.75 36.39
C ILE A 734 42.56 -1.57 36.58
N SER A 735 43.54 -1.74 37.45
CA SER A 735 44.48 -0.71 37.86
C SER A 735 45.67 -0.57 36.92
N GLU A 736 46.23 0.64 36.93
CA GLU A 736 47.65 0.97 36.86
C GLU A 736 48.64 -0.21 36.77
N GLN A 737 49.51 -0.17 35.75
CA GLN A 737 50.93 -0.51 35.91
C GLN A 737 51.77 0.31 34.93
N SER A 738 52.95 0.75 35.37
CA SER A 738 53.75 1.76 34.68
C SER A 738 55.22 1.34 34.51
N ALA A 739 55.65 1.19 33.26
CA ALA A 739 57.04 1.06 32.76
C ALA A 739 57.00 0.89 31.23
N ALA A 740 58.05 1.16 30.44
CA ALA A 740 59.16 2.11 30.57
C ALA A 740 59.81 2.32 29.17
N SER A 741 60.59 3.39 29.04
CA SER A 741 61.41 3.80 27.89
C SER A 741 62.02 2.74 26.95
N SER A 742 61.76 2.87 25.64
CA SER A 742 62.74 2.70 24.53
C SER A 742 62.06 3.17 23.23
N SER A 743 62.32 4.36 22.70
CA SER A 743 63.53 4.86 22.02
C SER A 743 63.62 4.50 20.52
N LYS A 744 63.52 5.56 19.68
CA LYS A 744 64.11 5.74 18.35
C LYS A 744 64.09 4.55 17.37
N ASN A 745 63.34 4.70 16.29
CA ASN A 745 63.95 4.67 14.96
C ASN A 745 63.27 5.69 14.02
N LEU A 746 64.07 6.27 13.12
CA LEU A 746 63.63 7.21 12.10
C LEU A 746 63.46 6.46 10.78
N LEU A 747 62.43 6.78 10.01
CA LEU A 747 62.33 6.38 8.59
C LEU A 747 62.10 7.63 7.75
N SER A 748 62.99 7.86 6.79
CA SER A 748 62.98 8.98 5.86
C SER A 748 62.17 8.65 4.60
N PRO A 749 61.47 9.63 3.99
CA PRO A 749 60.61 9.38 2.83
C PRO A 749 61.40 9.41 1.51
N THR A 750 62.01 8.28 1.13
CA THR A 750 62.66 8.15 -0.20
C THR A 750 62.58 6.72 -0.74
N ASP A 751 61.43 6.32 -1.27
CA ASP A 751 61.33 5.39 -2.40
C ASP A 751 59.91 5.45 -2.97
N ALA A 752 59.79 6.08 -4.14
CA ALA A 752 58.50 6.35 -4.78
C ALA A 752 58.60 6.15 -6.29
N GLU A 753 58.80 4.90 -6.73
CA GLU A 753 58.53 4.51 -8.11
C GLU A 753 58.17 3.03 -8.27
N ARG A 754 57.26 2.76 -9.22
CA ARG A 754 56.81 1.47 -9.76
C ARG A 754 55.82 0.60 -8.93
N PRO A 755 54.98 -0.22 -9.62
CA PRO A 755 53.57 -0.27 -9.23
C PRO A 755 52.89 -1.66 -9.25
N ALA A 756 51.59 -1.62 -8.92
CA ALA A 756 50.52 -2.56 -9.30
C ALA A 756 50.43 -3.92 -8.58
N SER A 757 49.19 -4.41 -8.52
CA SER A 757 48.73 -5.69 -7.94
C SER A 757 49.21 -6.03 -6.52
N VAL A 758 48.32 -5.83 -5.53
CA VAL A 758 47.52 -6.92 -4.96
C VAL A 758 46.25 -6.31 -4.34
N ILE A 759 45.12 -6.99 -4.49
CA ILE A 759 43.84 -6.65 -3.84
C ILE A 759 43.77 -7.43 -2.52
N GLU A 760 43.56 -6.76 -1.38
CA GLU A 760 43.29 -7.46 -0.11
C GLU A 760 42.23 -6.73 0.74
N GLU A 761 40.97 -7.20 0.67
CA GLU A 761 39.89 -6.77 1.56
C GLU A 761 40.13 -7.27 3.00
N ARG A 762 40.68 -6.42 3.89
CA ARG A 762 40.63 -6.70 5.33
C ARG A 762 39.26 -6.35 5.94
N ARG A 763 38.28 -7.24 5.69
CA ARG A 763 36.99 -7.24 6.39
C ARG A 763 37.20 -7.36 7.91
N ARG A 764 36.45 -6.56 8.66
CA ARG A 764 36.35 -6.69 10.12
C ARG A 764 35.44 -7.89 10.46
N SER A 765 35.88 -8.77 11.33
CA SER A 765 34.99 -9.72 12.03
C SER A 765 35.41 -9.85 13.49
N SER A 766 34.42 -10.00 14.37
CA SER A 766 34.60 -10.05 15.83
C SER A 766 34.38 -11.47 16.36
N PRO A 767 35.08 -11.93 17.41
CA PRO A 767 34.93 -13.31 17.88
C PRO A 767 33.60 -13.53 18.62
N ALA A 768 32.68 -14.28 18.01
CA ALA A 768 31.47 -14.75 18.67
C ALA A 768 31.73 -16.06 19.45
N ARG A 769 31.22 -16.17 20.68
CA ARG A 769 31.32 -17.39 21.50
C ARG A 769 30.17 -18.36 21.18
N PRO A 770 30.43 -19.68 21.05
CA PRO A 770 29.36 -20.67 21.04
C PRO A 770 28.78 -20.88 22.44
N LEU A 771 27.47 -21.11 22.54
CA LEU A 771 26.78 -21.52 23.78
C LEU A 771 25.75 -22.62 23.50
N PHE A 772 26.07 -23.83 23.99
CA PHE A 772 25.15 -24.93 24.30
C PHE A 772 24.08 -25.30 23.26
N SER A 773 24.44 -26.19 22.34
CA SER A 773 23.49 -27.15 21.81
C SER A 773 23.02 -28.09 22.94
N ARG A 774 21.72 -28.43 22.97
CA ARG A 774 21.14 -29.34 23.97
C ARG A 774 20.35 -30.45 23.29
N THR A 775 21.06 -31.51 22.90
CA THR A 775 20.51 -32.71 22.27
C THR A 775 19.36 -33.34 23.08
N LYS A 776 18.27 -33.69 22.41
CA LYS A 776 17.26 -34.64 22.90
C LYS A 776 17.18 -35.82 21.93
N GLN A 777 17.22 -37.03 22.49
CA GLN A 777 17.27 -38.27 21.71
C GLN A 777 15.91 -38.70 21.16
N ALA A 778 15.98 -39.39 20.00
CA ALA A 778 15.25 -40.58 19.57
C ALA A 778 13.77 -40.78 19.99
N GLY A 779 12.93 -41.06 18.98
CA GLY A 779 11.48 -41.30 19.15
C GLY A 779 10.86 -42.36 18.22
N SER A 780 11.61 -43.40 17.83
CA SER A 780 11.17 -44.65 17.17
C SER A 780 10.26 -44.58 15.93
N GLU A 781 10.73 -45.18 14.82
CA GLU A 781 9.93 -45.47 13.63
C GLU A 781 8.71 -46.37 13.92
N LYS A 782 7.65 -46.25 13.09
CA LYS A 782 6.72 -47.35 12.81
C LYS A 782 6.34 -47.39 11.34
N ARG A 783 6.75 -48.46 10.63
CA ARG A 783 6.24 -48.80 9.29
C ARG A 783 4.81 -49.37 9.38
N PRO A 784 3.96 -49.18 8.35
CA PRO A 784 2.66 -49.84 8.27
C PRO A 784 2.81 -51.32 7.87
N ALA A 785 1.93 -52.18 8.38
CA ALA A 785 1.77 -53.56 7.94
C ALA A 785 0.45 -53.72 7.17
N TRP A 786 0.48 -54.48 6.08
CA TRP A 786 -0.72 -54.83 5.29
C TRP A 786 -1.26 -56.21 5.70
N LYS A 787 -2.58 -56.39 5.71
CA LYS A 787 -3.35 -57.34 4.86
C LYS A 787 -4.69 -57.79 5.46
N VAL A 788 -5.62 -58.08 4.53
CA VAL A 788 -6.98 -58.67 4.67
C VAL A 788 -7.96 -57.78 5.45
#